data_AF-A0A370HNW6-F1
#
_entry.id   AF-A0A370HNW6-F1
#
_cell.length_a   1.000
_cell.length_b   1.000
_cell.length_c   1.000
_cell.angle_alpha   90.00
_cell.angle_beta   90.00
_cell.angle_gamma   90.00
#
_symmetry.space_group_name_H-M   'P 1'
#
loop_
_entity.id
_entity.type
_entity.pdbx_description
1 polymer ?
#
loop_
_entity_poly.entity_id
_entity_poly.type
_entity_poly.pdbx_seq_one_letter_code
_entity_poly.pdbx_strand_id
1 'polypeptide(L)'
;MANENVTIQQALNHGAYSPGSVITVIDTVTNFRNLTVGQIASLDQYKIDVFSVQNDTTSGSILRWNVEQARALLATGMSFNLGSVVVIADTAANIASLTSEQIDALGRAGKQVRAFDVSDNQISLSVGQLLAASNMNAVGNGFWSDDKVTLVDTADNIKALTSAQCSALASQGVVAIDVTGGALTLTLDQLNSIDAAVKFVASDEITVTGSSNDFAVLSSTMMDNYAARGVDYLHAIDAVNLTLTQAVTLAESAIGYSAGSNVIVTGPINELSPAQIAALGAKGVDMFDAVDPVVLNAAQAAALAGNGVTFAAGDNVTVRDAGANIAALSATQISALIAQGVDLIDASGNAVILSIAQASALGQAPTQSGDAIAISDNGSTIAALSAPQIQALAAQGVTALDASNDVLALSMAQIQALGGIGLNSGDAIAVADAGAALSSLTASDVAALVAKGVDSLDARDNAVTLSLDQFVALGALAFASDDLVRINGTGKGDTITGRASNEIIMGLSGNDRLSGGGGNDVLWSGLGKDVLAGGDGRDTFVFSTKLDKRSVDKVTDFDAANDTIWLENKIFKKLGSKGSEGGPAALNKNFFTVGSHAKDKNDYVFYDPRKAKLYYDEDGSGAKAAVEIASLSKNLKLTADDFRVI
;
A
#
# COMPACT_ATOMS: atom_id res chain seq x y z
N MET A 1 1.00 37.81 82.90
CA MET A 1 1.35 36.58 82.19
C MET A 1 2.69 36.15 82.76
N ALA A 2 2.74 35.05 83.51
CA ALA A 2 4.02 34.51 83.96
C ALA A 2 4.51 33.56 82.86
N ASN A 3 5.71 33.76 82.34
CA ASN A 3 6.34 32.78 81.47
C ASN A 3 6.88 31.67 82.39
N GLU A 4 6.41 30.43 82.18
CA GLU A 4 6.83 29.30 82.99
C GLU A 4 7.67 28.35 82.14
N ASN A 5 8.85 27.99 82.65
CA ASN A 5 9.78 27.08 81.99
C ASN A 5 9.69 25.72 82.66
N VAL A 6 9.40 24.68 81.89
CA VAL A 6 9.24 23.30 82.40
C VAL A 6 10.01 22.31 81.53
N THR A 7 10.39 21.16 82.09
CA THR A 7 10.93 20.03 81.31
C THR A 7 9.78 19.24 80.65
N ILE A 8 10.10 18.39 79.67
CA ILE A 8 9.09 17.54 79.02
C ILE A 8 8.35 16.67 80.05
N GLN A 9 9.09 16.08 80.98
CA GLN A 9 8.52 15.20 82.01
C GLN A 9 7.59 15.97 82.97
N GLN A 10 7.97 17.21 83.32
CA GLN A 10 7.11 18.07 84.13
C GLN A 10 5.83 18.43 83.39
N ALA A 11 5.93 18.82 82.11
CA ALA A 11 4.78 19.17 81.29
C ALA A 11 3.79 18.00 81.14
N LEU A 12 4.28 16.78 80.93
CA LEU A 12 3.43 15.59 80.80
C LEU A 12 2.76 15.15 82.11
N ASN A 13 3.39 15.42 83.26
CA ASN A 13 2.89 14.99 84.57
C ASN A 13 1.91 16.00 85.23
N HIS A 14 1.99 17.29 84.88
CA HIS A 14 1.30 18.35 85.61
C HIS A 14 -0.15 18.61 85.13
N GLY A 15 -0.53 18.12 83.94
CA GLY A 15 -1.84 18.38 83.34
C GLY A 15 -1.96 19.80 82.75
N ALA A 16 -3.18 20.33 82.64
CA ALA A 16 -3.44 21.59 81.93
C ALA A 16 -2.96 22.84 82.70
N TYR A 17 -2.20 23.70 82.02
CA TYR A 17 -1.72 24.98 82.55
C TYR A 17 -2.79 26.08 82.44
N SER A 18 -2.65 27.14 83.25
CA SER A 18 -3.65 28.21 83.33
C SER A 18 -3.78 29.01 82.03
N PRO A 19 -5.00 29.33 81.54
CA PRO A 19 -5.21 30.08 80.31
C PRO A 19 -4.50 31.45 80.31
N GLY A 20 -3.72 31.74 79.27
CA GLY A 20 -3.06 33.04 79.05
C GLY A 20 -1.63 33.17 79.59
N SER A 21 -0.99 32.09 80.04
CA SER A 21 0.45 32.03 80.33
C SER A 21 1.18 31.41 79.14
N VAL A 22 2.36 31.93 78.78
CA VAL A 22 3.21 31.32 77.75
C VAL A 22 4.07 30.26 78.42
N ILE A 23 3.83 28.98 78.12
CA ILE A 23 4.59 27.87 78.70
C ILE A 23 5.67 27.43 77.72
N THR A 24 6.93 27.51 78.16
CA THR A 24 8.09 27.08 77.38
C THR A 24 8.62 25.76 77.92
N VAL A 25 8.61 24.71 77.10
CA VAL A 25 9.27 23.45 77.43
C VAL A 25 10.75 23.57 77.04
N ILE A 26 11.65 23.47 78.02
CA ILE A 26 13.10 23.54 77.82
C ILE A 26 13.71 22.18 78.17
N ASP A 27 14.27 21.50 77.16
CA ASP A 27 14.82 20.16 77.34
C ASP A 27 15.87 19.79 76.28
N THR A 28 16.55 18.66 76.46
CA THR A 28 17.64 18.19 75.58
C THR A 28 17.12 17.64 74.25
N VAL A 29 17.96 17.68 73.20
CA VAL A 29 17.69 17.04 71.89
C VAL A 29 17.24 15.60 72.04
N THR A 30 17.93 14.79 72.86
CA THR A 30 17.57 13.39 73.10
C THR A 30 16.15 13.23 73.68
N ASN A 31 15.76 14.09 74.61
CA ASN A 31 14.42 14.03 75.22
C ASN A 31 13.33 14.44 74.23
N PHE A 32 13.56 15.51 73.45
CA PHE A 32 12.63 15.89 72.38
C PHE A 32 12.51 14.81 71.30
N ARG A 33 13.61 14.15 70.92
CA ARG A 33 13.60 13.07 69.91
C ARG A 33 12.70 11.90 70.32
N ASN A 34 12.67 11.58 71.61
CA ASN A 34 11.94 10.44 72.17
C ASN A 34 10.44 10.70 72.40
N LEU A 35 9.94 11.92 72.13
CA LEU A 35 8.51 12.22 72.24
C LEU A 35 7.69 11.40 71.24
N THR A 36 6.70 10.66 71.73
CA THR A 36 5.73 9.98 70.88
C THR A 36 4.71 10.96 70.30
N VAL A 37 4.08 10.61 69.18
CA VAL A 37 2.98 11.39 68.56
C VAL A 37 1.87 11.71 69.56
N GLY A 38 1.48 10.73 70.38
CA GLY A 38 0.46 10.93 71.41
C GLY A 38 0.88 11.91 72.51
N GLN A 39 2.17 11.93 72.88
CA GLN A 39 2.69 12.90 73.83
C GLN A 39 2.71 14.31 73.24
N ILE A 40 3.09 14.48 71.97
CA ILE A 40 3.06 15.79 71.29
C ILE A 40 1.62 16.34 71.28
N ALA A 41 0.63 15.52 70.93
CA ALA A 41 -0.78 15.92 70.97
C ALA A 41 -1.27 16.25 72.39
N SER A 42 -0.82 15.51 73.40
CA SER A 42 -1.20 15.75 74.80
C SER A 42 -0.63 17.08 75.33
N LEU A 43 0.57 17.47 74.89
CA LEU A 43 1.19 18.74 75.30
C LEU A 43 0.37 19.96 74.83
N ASP A 44 -0.24 19.91 73.65
CA ASP A 44 -1.15 20.98 73.17
C ASP A 44 -2.42 21.09 74.02
N GLN A 45 -2.99 19.94 74.43
CA GLN A 45 -4.12 19.92 75.37
C GLN A 45 -3.77 20.57 76.71
N TYR A 46 -2.51 20.47 77.11
CA TYR A 46 -2.00 21.10 78.33
C TYR A 46 -1.68 22.58 78.19
N LYS A 47 -1.93 23.20 77.02
CA LYS A 47 -1.65 24.63 76.75
C LYS A 47 -0.15 24.95 76.79
N ILE A 48 0.69 24.05 76.27
CA ILE A 48 2.08 24.36 75.96
C ILE A 48 2.13 25.22 74.70
N ASP A 49 2.98 26.25 74.68
CA ASP A 49 3.07 27.20 73.55
C ASP A 49 4.39 27.07 72.78
N VAL A 50 5.49 26.84 73.49
CA VAL A 50 6.84 26.96 72.92
C VAL A 50 7.75 25.81 73.34
N PHE A 51 8.50 25.26 72.40
CA PHE A 51 9.59 24.33 72.61
C PHE A 51 10.93 25.05 72.47
N SER A 52 11.83 24.82 73.41
CA SER A 52 13.19 25.34 73.41
C SER A 52 14.15 24.16 73.53
N VAL A 53 14.75 23.78 72.41
CA VAL A 53 15.67 22.64 72.36
C VAL A 53 17.04 23.06 72.84
N GLN A 54 17.58 22.35 73.83
CA GLN A 54 18.95 22.51 74.31
C GLN A 54 19.88 21.47 73.69
N ASN A 55 21.08 21.90 73.33
CA ASN A 55 22.14 21.02 72.84
C ASN A 55 22.45 19.94 73.87
N ASP A 56 22.71 18.73 73.38
CA ASP A 56 23.30 17.68 74.21
C ASP A 56 24.64 17.22 73.62
N THR A 57 25.52 16.67 74.45
CA THR A 57 26.90 16.31 74.09
C THR A 57 26.99 15.12 73.14
N THR A 58 25.89 14.42 72.87
CA THR A 58 25.85 13.10 72.21
C THR A 58 25.13 13.15 70.85
N SER A 59 24.08 13.97 70.74
CA SER A 59 23.21 14.14 69.59
C SER A 59 23.40 15.50 68.90
N GLY A 60 24.20 16.40 69.48
CA GLY A 60 24.51 17.72 68.92
C GLY A 60 23.39 18.74 69.13
N SER A 61 23.28 19.70 68.21
CA SER A 61 22.32 20.82 68.25
C SER A 61 21.11 20.65 67.33
N ILE A 62 21.02 19.54 66.59
CA ILE A 62 19.97 19.31 65.59
C ILE A 62 18.99 18.27 66.13
N LEU A 63 17.74 18.68 66.27
CA LEU A 63 16.63 17.78 66.57
C LEU A 63 16.19 17.08 65.28
N ARG A 64 16.28 15.75 65.27
CA ARG A 64 15.76 14.92 64.17
C ARG A 64 14.44 14.28 64.60
N TRP A 65 13.39 14.55 63.84
CA TRP A 65 12.05 13.98 64.02
C TRP A 65 11.59 13.27 62.76
N ASN A 66 10.68 12.31 62.91
CA ASN A 66 10.02 11.66 61.78
C ASN A 66 8.80 12.47 61.31
N VAL A 67 8.21 12.07 60.18
CA VAL A 67 7.08 12.79 59.56
C VAL A 67 5.83 12.77 60.45
N GLU A 68 5.60 11.69 61.19
CA GLU A 68 4.45 11.58 62.09
C GLU A 68 4.56 12.53 63.29
N GLN A 69 5.76 12.71 63.84
CA GLN A 69 6.04 13.74 64.86
C GLN A 69 5.83 15.15 64.27
N ALA A 70 6.24 15.39 63.04
CA ALA A 70 6.02 16.66 62.35
C ALA A 70 4.54 16.97 62.13
N ARG A 71 3.74 15.98 61.70
CA ARG A 71 2.28 16.09 61.56
C ARG A 71 1.60 16.35 62.90
N ALA A 72 2.03 15.65 63.95
CA ALA A 72 1.55 15.90 65.30
C ALA A 72 1.81 17.34 65.73
N LEU A 73 3.00 17.88 65.44
CA LEU A 73 3.32 19.29 65.70
C LEU A 73 2.46 20.24 64.85
N LEU A 74 2.20 19.95 63.58
CA LEU A 74 1.35 20.78 62.71
C LEU A 74 -0.10 20.86 63.19
N ALA A 75 -0.61 19.81 63.83
CA ALA A 75 -1.95 19.77 64.41
C ALA A 75 -2.09 20.64 65.69
N THR A 76 -0.99 21.25 66.16
CA THR A 76 -0.93 21.99 67.43
C THR A 76 -0.58 23.46 67.21
N GLY A 77 -0.91 24.30 68.19
CA GLY A 77 -0.51 25.71 68.21
C GLY A 77 0.97 25.93 68.57
N MET A 78 1.68 24.85 68.94
CA MET A 78 3.03 24.92 69.50
C MET A 78 4.07 25.40 68.49
N SER A 79 5.06 26.14 68.97
CA SER A 79 6.16 26.67 68.16
C SER A 79 7.53 26.30 68.74
N PHE A 80 8.59 26.40 67.96
CA PHE A 80 9.96 26.30 68.44
C PHE A 80 10.58 27.70 68.58
N ASN A 81 11.37 27.90 69.63
CA ASN A 81 12.13 29.12 69.84
C ASN A 81 13.14 29.36 68.71
N LEU A 82 13.35 30.64 68.39
CA LEU A 82 14.40 31.12 67.48
C LEU A 82 15.76 30.56 67.91
N GLY A 83 16.35 29.71 67.07
CA GLY A 83 17.63 29.03 67.34
C GLY A 83 17.54 27.51 67.50
N SER A 84 16.34 26.95 67.69
CA SER A 84 16.13 25.50 67.60
C SER A 84 16.22 25.08 66.12
N VAL A 85 17.02 24.07 65.81
CA VAL A 85 17.12 23.52 64.44
C VAL A 85 16.45 22.17 64.39
N VAL A 86 15.32 22.10 63.70
CA VAL A 86 14.57 20.85 63.49
C VAL A 86 14.81 20.34 62.07
N VAL A 87 15.11 19.06 61.95
CA VAL A 87 15.25 18.33 60.70
C VAL A 87 14.25 17.18 60.73
N ILE A 88 13.52 17.01 59.63
CA ILE A 88 12.65 15.85 59.48
C ILE A 88 13.43 14.75 58.78
N ALA A 89 13.79 13.70 59.53
CA ALA A 89 14.55 12.56 59.08
C ALA A 89 13.66 11.32 59.01
N ASP A 90 13.35 10.85 57.81
CA ASP A 90 12.42 9.75 57.57
C ASP A 90 12.65 9.11 56.18
N THR A 91 11.87 8.08 55.85
CA THR A 91 11.86 7.47 54.52
C THR A 91 11.31 8.42 53.46
N ALA A 92 11.74 8.27 52.21
CA ALA A 92 11.24 9.04 51.08
C ALA A 92 9.71 9.02 50.97
N ALA A 93 9.10 7.83 51.14
CA ALA A 93 7.65 7.65 51.09
C ALA A 93 6.92 8.49 52.16
N ASN A 94 7.47 8.54 53.39
CA ASN A 94 6.88 9.32 54.45
C ASN A 94 7.02 10.81 54.17
N ILE A 95 8.20 11.29 53.76
CA ILE A 95 8.43 12.71 53.49
C ILE A 95 7.59 13.19 52.30
N ALA A 96 7.54 12.41 51.21
CA ALA A 96 6.73 12.71 50.04
C ALA A 96 5.22 12.70 50.32
N SER A 97 4.77 12.10 51.43
CA SER A 97 3.36 12.11 51.85
C SER A 97 2.91 13.44 52.50
N LEU A 98 3.81 14.39 52.73
CA LEU A 98 3.48 15.73 53.21
C LEU A 98 2.94 16.59 52.06
N THR A 99 1.84 17.32 52.26
CA THR A 99 1.35 18.27 51.23
C THR A 99 2.24 19.52 51.16
N SER A 100 2.17 20.28 50.05
CA SER A 100 2.86 21.57 49.92
C SER A 100 2.55 22.54 51.06
N GLU A 101 1.31 22.58 51.53
CA GLU A 101 0.87 23.42 52.64
C GLU A 101 1.48 22.97 53.96
N GLN A 102 1.61 21.65 54.17
CA GLN A 102 2.27 21.09 55.35
C GLN A 102 3.77 21.42 55.35
N ILE A 103 4.44 21.28 54.21
CA ILE A 103 5.86 21.62 54.05
C ILE A 103 6.08 23.11 54.32
N ASP A 104 5.28 24.00 53.72
CA ASP A 104 5.39 25.45 53.96
C ASP A 104 5.13 25.79 55.44
N ALA A 105 4.11 25.18 56.06
CA ALA A 105 3.80 25.40 57.47
C ALA A 105 4.93 24.96 58.42
N LEU A 106 5.65 23.87 58.09
CA LEU A 106 6.84 23.42 58.82
C LEU A 106 8.01 24.40 58.68
N GLY A 107 8.15 25.02 57.50
CA GLY A 107 9.22 25.97 57.19
C GLY A 107 9.07 27.36 57.83
N ARG A 108 7.84 27.76 58.16
CA ARG A 108 7.55 29.07 58.76
C ARG A 108 8.22 29.22 60.14
N ALA A 109 8.52 30.47 60.51
CA ALA A 109 9.25 30.84 61.73
C ALA A 109 8.69 30.28 63.04
N GLY A 110 7.44 29.78 63.06
CA GLY A 110 6.88 29.09 64.22
C GLY A 110 7.38 27.66 64.41
N LYS A 111 7.61 26.88 63.35
CA LYS A 111 7.92 25.43 63.48
C LYS A 111 9.41 25.11 63.34
N GLN A 112 10.21 26.04 62.80
CA GLN A 112 11.68 25.96 62.73
C GLN A 112 12.24 24.67 62.08
N VAL A 113 11.47 24.04 61.16
CA VAL A 113 12.03 22.96 60.33
C VAL A 113 12.90 23.60 59.26
N ARG A 114 14.16 23.13 59.18
CA ARG A 114 15.19 23.72 58.31
C ARG A 114 15.70 22.80 57.21
N ALA A 115 15.42 21.49 57.28
CA ALA A 115 15.73 20.56 56.21
C ALA A 115 14.95 19.26 56.38
N PHE A 116 14.78 18.53 55.28
CA PHE A 116 14.49 17.11 55.25
C PHE A 116 15.79 16.32 55.06
N ASP A 117 15.89 15.15 55.69
CA ASP A 117 17.04 14.24 55.64
C ASP A 117 16.48 12.86 55.26
N VAL A 118 16.63 12.47 53.98
CA VAL A 118 15.95 11.31 53.42
C VAL A 118 16.81 10.06 53.57
N SER A 119 16.29 8.99 54.18
CA SER A 119 17.12 7.84 54.57
C SER A 119 17.81 7.07 53.42
N ASP A 120 17.29 7.16 52.20
CA ASP A 120 17.80 6.53 50.98
C ASP A 120 18.42 7.54 50.00
N ASN A 121 18.55 8.80 50.42
CA ASN A 121 19.10 9.92 49.67
C ASN A 121 18.40 10.17 48.33
N GLN A 122 17.17 9.68 48.13
CA GLN A 122 16.39 9.86 46.90
C GLN A 122 14.95 10.19 47.25
N ILE A 123 14.38 11.22 46.64
CA ILE A 123 12.97 11.55 46.88
C ILE A 123 12.30 12.08 45.63
N SER A 124 11.04 11.67 45.43
CA SER A 124 10.17 12.22 44.39
C SER A 124 9.24 13.28 44.99
N LEU A 125 9.19 14.46 44.38
CA LEU A 125 8.39 15.58 44.86
C LEU A 125 7.65 16.26 43.72
N SER A 126 6.47 16.81 44.00
CA SER A 126 5.77 17.72 43.09
C SER A 126 6.42 19.11 43.08
N VAL A 127 6.11 19.92 42.06
CA VAL A 127 6.55 21.32 41.96
C VAL A 127 6.12 22.10 43.20
N GLY A 128 4.87 21.90 43.65
CA GLY A 128 4.36 22.56 44.85
C GLY A 128 5.14 22.20 46.12
N GLN A 129 5.47 20.92 46.30
CA GLN A 129 6.25 20.45 47.45
C GLN A 129 7.68 21.01 47.42
N LEU A 130 8.33 21.00 46.25
CA LEU A 130 9.69 21.51 46.06
C LEU A 130 9.77 23.02 46.35
N LEU A 131 8.83 23.80 45.80
CA LEU A 131 8.78 25.24 46.04
C LEU A 131 8.52 25.57 47.51
N ALA A 132 7.64 24.82 48.18
CA ALA A 132 7.40 24.97 49.62
C ALA A 132 8.66 24.67 50.45
N ALA A 133 9.41 23.60 50.10
CA ALA A 133 10.66 23.26 50.77
C ALA A 133 11.74 24.33 50.55
N SER A 134 11.78 24.96 49.37
CA SER A 134 12.75 26.01 49.05
C SER A 134 12.54 27.31 49.84
N ASN A 135 11.33 27.55 50.34
CA ASN A 135 10.99 28.71 51.17
C ASN A 135 11.38 28.54 52.64
N MET A 136 11.82 27.35 53.06
CA MET A 136 12.30 27.13 54.42
C MET A 136 13.52 28.02 54.69
N ASN A 137 13.63 28.57 55.90
CA ASN A 137 14.85 29.25 56.36
C ASN A 137 15.95 28.19 56.61
N ALA A 138 16.39 27.52 55.56
CA ALA A 138 16.98 26.20 55.61
C ALA A 138 18.46 26.19 56.04
N VAL A 139 18.93 25.03 56.51
CA VAL A 139 20.37 24.69 56.51
C VAL A 139 20.58 23.88 55.24
N GLY A 140 20.98 24.52 54.14
CA GLY A 140 20.98 23.91 52.80
C GLY A 140 19.77 24.36 51.98
N ASN A 141 19.39 23.56 50.97
CA ASN A 141 18.37 23.94 49.98
C ASN A 141 16.99 23.30 50.28
N GLY A 142 16.62 23.23 51.55
CA GLY A 142 15.43 22.52 52.03
C GLY A 142 15.62 21.01 52.24
N PHE A 143 16.68 20.43 51.67
CA PHE A 143 17.09 19.02 51.83
C PHE A 143 18.54 18.91 52.30
N TRP A 144 18.92 17.74 52.82
CA TRP A 144 20.29 17.46 53.21
C TRP A 144 21.18 17.34 51.96
N SER A 145 22.48 17.63 52.10
CA SER A 145 23.34 17.90 50.94
C SER A 145 23.61 16.71 50.01
N ASP A 146 23.35 15.49 50.46
CA ASP A 146 23.52 14.24 49.69
C ASP A 146 22.19 13.67 49.17
N ASP A 147 21.06 14.28 49.53
CA ASP A 147 19.73 13.94 49.00
C ASP A 147 19.59 14.41 47.56
N LYS A 148 19.05 13.54 46.70
CA LYS A 148 18.71 13.88 45.31
C LYS A 148 17.21 13.87 45.12
N VAL A 149 16.72 14.88 44.42
CA VAL A 149 15.30 15.07 44.14
C VAL A 149 15.00 14.69 42.69
N THR A 150 13.97 13.88 42.48
CA THR A 150 13.29 13.72 41.20
C THR A 150 12.02 14.56 41.25
N LEU A 151 11.89 15.54 40.36
CA LEU A 151 10.68 16.35 40.26
C LEU A 151 9.63 15.55 39.47
N VAL A 152 8.54 15.15 40.12
CA VAL A 152 7.46 14.36 39.52
C VAL A 152 6.17 15.16 39.59
N ASP A 153 5.72 15.72 38.46
CA ASP A 153 4.50 16.53 38.41
C ASP A 153 3.89 16.57 37.01
N THR A 154 2.75 17.21 36.86
CA THR A 154 2.07 17.39 35.57
C THR A 154 2.84 18.35 34.67
N ALA A 155 2.71 18.17 33.35
CA ALA A 155 3.28 19.09 32.36
C ALA A 155 2.86 20.56 32.62
N ASP A 156 1.63 20.78 33.05
CA ASP A 156 1.10 22.12 33.37
C ASP A 156 1.80 22.77 34.56
N ASN A 157 2.13 22.00 35.59
CA ASN A 157 2.84 22.51 36.75
C ASN A 157 4.33 22.76 36.43
N ILE A 158 4.96 21.87 35.66
CA ILE A 158 6.36 21.99 35.28
C ILE A 158 6.55 23.18 34.33
N LYS A 159 5.70 23.33 33.30
CA LYS A 159 5.78 24.45 32.36
C LYS A 159 5.48 25.81 33.00
N ALA A 160 4.80 25.83 34.15
CA ALA A 160 4.51 27.05 34.89
C ALA A 160 5.72 27.58 35.68
N LEU A 161 6.81 26.82 35.78
CA LEU A 161 8.05 27.29 36.40
C LEU A 161 8.64 28.47 35.62
N THR A 162 8.95 29.55 36.33
CA THR A 162 9.69 30.68 35.77
C THR A 162 11.15 30.31 35.52
N SER A 163 11.85 31.04 34.64
CA SER A 163 13.29 30.84 34.39
C SER A 163 14.15 30.94 35.67
N ALA A 164 13.73 31.78 36.62
CA ALA A 164 14.38 31.87 37.94
C ALA A 164 14.17 30.62 38.80
N GLN A 165 12.99 30.00 38.73
CA GLN A 165 12.74 28.73 39.42
C GLN A 165 13.47 27.57 38.72
N CYS A 166 13.50 27.55 37.40
CA CYS A 166 14.27 26.57 36.61
C CYS A 166 15.77 26.58 36.97
N SER A 167 16.36 27.77 37.08
CA SER A 167 17.79 27.91 37.46
C SER A 167 18.09 27.57 38.91
N ALA A 168 17.08 27.53 39.77
CA ALA A 168 17.21 27.09 41.16
C ALA A 168 17.05 25.57 41.35
N LEU A 169 16.55 24.82 40.36
CA LEU A 169 16.28 23.37 40.53
C LEU A 169 17.52 22.59 40.95
N ALA A 170 18.66 22.82 40.29
CA ALA A 170 19.90 22.10 40.61
C ALA A 170 20.44 22.44 42.00
N SER A 171 20.35 23.70 42.43
CA SER A 171 20.71 24.04 43.81
C SER A 171 19.75 23.37 44.79
N GLN A 172 18.46 23.19 44.46
CA GLN A 172 17.50 22.43 45.26
C GLN A 172 17.70 20.90 45.25
N GLY A 173 18.81 20.40 44.67
CA GLY A 173 19.14 18.97 44.64
C GLY A 173 18.37 18.19 43.58
N VAL A 174 17.64 18.86 42.69
CA VAL A 174 16.94 18.21 41.58
C VAL A 174 17.97 17.66 40.59
N VAL A 175 17.84 16.38 40.25
CA VAL A 175 18.72 15.70 39.28
C VAL A 175 17.94 15.13 38.09
N ALA A 176 16.63 14.96 38.24
CA ALA A 176 15.76 14.46 37.19
C ALA A 176 14.37 15.12 37.25
N ILE A 177 13.72 15.24 36.09
CA ILE A 177 12.34 15.70 35.94
C ILE A 177 11.56 14.58 35.23
N ASP A 178 10.47 14.15 35.83
CA ASP A 178 9.55 13.12 35.36
C ASP A 178 8.16 13.75 35.18
N VAL A 179 7.65 13.72 33.96
CA VAL A 179 6.42 14.40 33.57
C VAL A 179 5.25 13.41 33.64
N THR A 180 4.38 13.62 34.62
CA THR A 180 3.12 12.87 34.73
C THR A 180 2.07 13.41 33.76
N GLY A 181 1.46 12.53 32.96
CA GLY A 181 0.30 12.89 32.15
C GLY A 181 0.57 13.38 30.72
N GLY A 182 1.77 13.19 30.18
CA GLY A 182 2.03 13.32 28.72
C GLY A 182 3.15 14.30 28.37
N ALA A 183 3.10 14.83 27.15
CA ALA A 183 4.14 15.68 26.58
C ALA A 183 4.32 17.02 27.32
N LEU A 184 5.57 17.42 27.55
CA LEU A 184 5.93 18.71 28.15
C LEU A 184 6.42 19.67 27.08
N THR A 185 5.89 20.88 27.08
CA THR A 185 6.41 21.99 26.26
C THR A 185 7.09 23.02 27.15
N LEU A 186 8.36 23.29 26.89
CA LEU A 186 9.14 24.34 27.54
C LEU A 186 9.55 25.40 26.53
N THR A 187 9.67 26.66 26.95
CA THR A 187 10.36 27.65 26.13
C THR A 187 11.87 27.37 26.13
N LEU A 188 12.57 27.83 25.08
CA LEU A 188 14.02 27.70 25.02
C LEU A 188 14.72 28.33 26.24
N ASP A 189 14.22 29.48 26.71
CA ASP A 189 14.73 30.13 27.92
C ASP A 189 14.54 29.28 29.18
N GLN A 190 13.40 28.60 29.32
CA GLN A 190 13.17 27.69 30.44
C GLN A 190 14.17 26.53 30.39
N LEU A 191 14.33 25.87 29.23
CA LEU A 191 15.28 24.76 29.08
C LEU A 191 16.72 25.19 29.35
N ASN A 192 17.14 26.35 28.83
CA ASN A 192 18.49 26.88 29.03
C ASN A 192 18.72 27.35 30.47
N SER A 193 17.66 27.68 31.21
CA SER A 193 17.75 28.00 32.64
C SER A 193 17.85 26.76 33.52
N ILE A 194 17.29 25.62 33.10
CA ILE A 194 17.50 24.35 33.79
C ILE A 194 18.97 23.94 33.60
N ASP A 195 19.65 23.59 34.69
CA ASP A 195 21.03 23.10 34.63
C ASP A 195 21.16 21.87 33.71
N ALA A 196 22.23 21.82 32.92
CA ALA A 196 22.45 20.73 31.96
C ALA A 196 22.61 19.35 32.62
N ALA A 197 22.94 19.29 33.92
CA ALA A 197 23.01 18.06 34.69
C ALA A 197 21.62 17.48 35.02
N VAL A 198 20.56 18.29 35.00
CA VAL A 198 19.17 17.85 35.22
C VAL A 198 18.63 17.26 33.92
N LYS A 199 18.20 16.00 33.99
CA LYS A 199 17.70 15.25 32.83
C LYS A 199 16.20 15.03 32.89
N PHE A 200 15.54 15.02 31.73
CA PHE A 200 14.18 14.52 31.62
C PHE A 200 14.20 12.98 31.57
N VAL A 201 13.18 12.34 32.11
CA VAL A 201 13.06 10.88 32.05
C VAL A 201 12.77 10.47 30.60
N ALA A 202 13.45 9.41 30.12
CA ALA A 202 13.43 9.02 28.71
C ALA A 202 12.08 8.52 28.18
N SER A 203 11.08 8.30 29.03
CA SER A 203 9.71 7.96 28.64
C SER A 203 8.89 9.18 28.22
N ASP A 204 9.36 10.38 28.53
CA ASP A 204 8.59 11.60 28.40
C ASP A 204 8.87 12.25 27.05
N GLU A 205 7.82 12.78 26.43
CA GLU A 205 7.94 13.50 25.16
C GLU A 205 8.17 14.99 25.45
N ILE A 206 9.35 15.51 25.16
CA ILE A 206 9.75 16.87 25.49
C ILE A 206 9.87 17.71 24.21
N THR A 207 9.06 18.76 24.15
CA THR A 207 9.08 19.76 23.08
C THR A 207 9.62 21.10 23.57
N VAL A 208 10.52 21.71 22.81
CA VAL A 208 11.06 23.04 23.12
C VAL A 208 10.53 24.04 22.12
N THR A 209 9.85 25.09 22.59
CA THR A 209 9.33 26.16 21.73
C THR A 209 10.26 27.38 21.70
N GLY A 210 10.40 27.98 20.52
CA GLY A 210 11.21 29.16 20.25
C GLY A 210 10.83 29.79 18.92
N SER A 211 11.42 30.95 18.63
CA SER A 211 11.33 31.61 17.33
C SER A 211 12.29 31.00 16.30
N SER A 212 12.09 31.34 15.04
CA SER A 212 12.95 30.98 13.92
C SER A 212 14.40 31.43 14.16
N ASN A 213 14.60 32.62 14.75
CA ASN A 213 15.92 33.14 15.11
C ASN A 213 16.59 32.32 16.22
N ASP A 214 15.80 31.83 17.18
CA ASP A 214 16.32 31.01 18.28
C ASP A 214 16.86 29.68 17.75
N PHE A 215 16.20 29.10 16.74
CA PHE A 215 16.61 27.84 16.14
C PHE A 215 17.63 27.98 15.01
N ALA A 216 17.66 29.14 14.33
CA ALA A 216 18.63 29.41 13.26
C ALA A 216 20.09 29.39 13.74
N VAL A 217 20.34 29.60 15.03
CA VAL A 217 21.69 29.61 15.63
C VAL A 217 22.10 28.28 16.29
N LEU A 218 21.22 27.27 16.27
CA LEU A 218 21.54 25.98 16.88
C LEU A 218 22.63 25.25 16.08
N SER A 219 23.73 24.96 16.77
CA SER A 219 24.79 24.10 16.26
C SER A 219 24.47 22.62 16.48
N SER A 220 25.17 21.72 15.78
CA SER A 220 25.08 20.27 16.02
C SER A 220 25.33 19.92 17.49
N THR A 221 26.35 20.52 18.11
CA THR A 221 26.66 20.31 19.52
C THR A 221 25.53 20.77 20.46
N MET A 222 24.82 21.84 20.12
CA MET A 222 23.66 22.26 20.91
C MET A 222 22.50 21.27 20.79
N MET A 223 22.22 20.78 19.58
CA MET A 223 21.21 19.76 19.33
C MET A 223 21.53 18.46 20.07
N ASP A 224 22.79 18.00 20.01
CA ASP A 224 23.23 16.81 20.74
C ASP A 224 23.09 16.97 22.26
N ASN A 225 23.40 18.16 22.78
CA ASN A 225 23.22 18.46 24.20
C ASN A 225 21.74 18.46 24.60
N TYR A 226 20.84 18.98 23.76
CA TYR A 226 19.40 18.92 24.03
C TYR A 226 18.88 17.48 23.97
N ALA A 227 19.33 16.69 23.00
CA ALA A 227 18.97 15.28 22.90
C ALA A 227 19.44 14.48 24.12
N ALA A 228 20.67 14.73 24.59
CA ALA A 228 21.24 14.09 25.77
C ALA A 228 20.49 14.44 27.07
N ARG A 229 19.73 15.55 27.08
CA ARG A 229 18.85 15.95 28.17
C ARG A 229 17.45 15.31 28.08
N GLY A 230 17.09 14.70 26.94
CA GLY A 230 15.79 14.08 26.69
C GLY A 230 14.84 14.95 25.88
N VAL A 231 15.33 15.93 25.09
CA VAL A 231 14.49 16.69 24.16
C VAL A 231 14.24 15.86 22.89
N ASP A 232 12.97 15.74 22.49
CA ASP A 232 12.56 15.03 21.27
C ASP A 232 12.31 15.98 20.11
N TYR A 233 11.61 17.09 20.39
CA TYR A 233 11.14 18.00 19.35
C TYR A 233 11.47 19.47 19.63
N LEU A 234 11.71 20.20 18.55
CA LEU A 234 11.63 21.66 18.51
C LEU A 234 10.25 22.08 17.97
N HIS A 235 9.71 23.19 18.45
CA HIS A 235 8.47 23.78 17.94
C HIS A 235 8.69 25.25 17.63
N ALA A 236 8.74 25.58 16.34
CA ALA A 236 8.93 26.95 15.89
C ALA A 236 7.59 27.67 15.82
N ILE A 237 7.51 28.85 16.42
CA ILE A 237 6.29 29.68 16.39
C ILE A 237 6.12 30.44 15.06
N ASP A 238 7.17 30.48 14.27
CA ASP A 238 7.29 31.11 12.95
C ASP A 238 8.17 30.24 12.05
N ALA A 239 8.06 30.45 10.72
CA ALA A 239 8.71 29.61 9.73
C ALA A 239 10.24 29.58 9.91
N VAL A 240 10.81 28.37 9.87
CA VAL A 240 12.26 28.16 10.02
C VAL A 240 12.87 27.94 8.65
N ASN A 241 13.82 28.79 8.26
CA ASN A 241 14.61 28.59 7.05
C ASN A 241 15.98 28.01 7.42
N LEU A 242 16.17 26.73 7.12
CA LEU A 242 17.43 26.02 7.33
C LEU A 242 18.27 26.10 6.06
N THR A 243 19.57 26.38 6.23
CA THR A 243 20.54 26.13 5.17
C THR A 243 20.71 24.62 4.94
N LEU A 244 21.19 24.23 3.76
CA LEU A 244 21.46 22.82 3.47
C LEU A 244 22.36 22.14 4.52
N THR A 245 23.41 22.82 5.00
CA THR A 245 24.30 22.30 6.06
C THR A 245 23.56 22.02 7.37
N GLN A 246 22.63 22.90 7.74
CA GLN A 246 21.79 22.70 8.93
C GLN A 246 20.79 21.56 8.73
N ALA A 247 20.22 21.43 7.53
CA ALA A 247 19.36 20.30 7.20
C ALA A 247 20.11 18.97 7.30
N VAL A 248 21.32 18.86 6.74
CA VAL A 248 22.14 17.65 6.89
C VAL A 248 22.41 17.32 8.35
N THR A 249 22.71 18.33 9.18
CA THR A 249 22.86 18.15 10.62
C THR A 249 21.58 17.65 11.29
N LEU A 250 20.42 18.21 10.91
CA LEU A 250 19.11 17.79 11.40
C LEU A 250 18.80 16.33 11.02
N ALA A 251 19.13 15.93 9.79
CA ALA A 251 18.91 14.57 9.30
C ALA A 251 19.66 13.50 10.12
N GLU A 252 20.82 13.88 10.69
CA GLU A 252 21.64 13.01 11.54
C GLU A 252 21.30 13.12 13.05
N SER A 253 20.53 14.14 13.43
CA SER A 253 20.18 14.44 14.82
C SER A 253 19.13 13.46 15.38
N ALA A 254 19.16 13.28 16.71
CA ALA A 254 18.08 12.62 17.44
C ALA A 254 16.80 13.49 17.51
N ILE A 255 16.94 14.82 17.43
CA ILE A 255 15.84 15.78 17.54
C ILE A 255 15.17 16.02 16.19
N GLY A 256 13.85 16.20 16.17
CA GLY A 256 13.09 16.69 15.02
C GLY A 256 12.35 17.99 15.30
N TYR A 257 11.64 18.51 14.30
CA TYR A 257 10.62 19.54 14.50
C TYR A 257 9.25 18.89 14.64
N SER A 258 8.45 19.43 15.54
CA SER A 258 7.05 19.06 15.73
C SER A 258 6.18 19.65 14.63
N ALA A 259 5.03 19.01 14.38
CA ALA A 259 4.07 19.45 13.38
C ALA A 259 3.63 20.91 13.59
N GLY A 260 3.50 21.66 12.48
CA GLY A 260 3.09 23.07 12.49
C GLY A 260 4.25 24.07 12.55
N SER A 261 5.50 23.62 12.61
CA SER A 261 6.69 24.50 12.65
C SER A 261 7.03 25.18 11.32
N ASN A 262 6.47 24.71 10.18
CA ASN A 262 6.73 25.22 8.83
C ASN A 262 8.23 25.35 8.53
N VAL A 263 8.91 24.20 8.49
CA VAL A 263 10.36 24.11 8.33
C VAL A 263 10.70 23.99 6.85
N ILE A 264 11.50 24.93 6.38
CA ILE A 264 11.88 25.11 4.99
C ILE A 264 13.40 24.89 4.89
N VAL A 265 13.85 24.10 3.92
CA VAL A 265 15.28 23.95 3.62
C VAL A 265 15.59 24.69 2.33
N THR A 266 16.54 25.62 2.40
CA THR A 266 17.01 26.41 1.25
C THR A 266 18.44 26.02 0.88
N GLY A 267 18.69 25.76 -0.41
CA GLY A 267 20.02 25.48 -0.93
C GLY A 267 20.04 24.52 -2.12
N PRO A 268 21.22 23.95 -2.48
CA PRO A 268 21.34 23.00 -3.58
C PRO A 268 20.83 21.61 -3.17
N ILE A 269 19.50 21.42 -3.22
CA ILE A 269 18.79 20.21 -2.77
C ILE A 269 19.32 18.92 -3.44
N ASN A 270 19.89 19.04 -4.64
CA ASN A 270 20.52 17.95 -5.40
C ASN A 270 21.60 17.18 -4.62
N GLU A 271 22.24 17.83 -3.63
CA GLU A 271 23.32 17.24 -2.83
C GLU A 271 22.81 16.29 -1.73
N LEU A 272 21.51 16.28 -1.43
CA LEU A 272 20.94 15.40 -0.40
C LEU A 272 20.88 13.95 -0.89
N SER A 273 21.42 13.03 -0.10
CA SER A 273 21.23 11.59 -0.33
C SER A 273 19.77 11.15 -0.10
N PRO A 274 19.33 10.01 -0.66
CA PRO A 274 18.01 9.45 -0.39
C PRO A 274 17.72 9.28 1.11
N ALA A 275 18.72 8.84 1.89
CA ALA A 275 18.58 8.67 3.34
C ALA A 275 18.35 10.00 4.06
N GLN A 276 19.04 11.07 3.63
CA GLN A 276 18.84 12.41 4.18
C GLN A 276 17.46 12.97 3.83
N ILE A 277 16.99 12.81 2.59
CA ILE A 277 15.63 13.24 2.19
C ILE A 277 14.57 12.55 3.05
N ALA A 278 14.66 11.22 3.22
CA ALA A 278 13.72 10.47 4.06
C ALA A 278 13.79 10.89 5.53
N ALA A 279 15.01 11.07 6.06
CA ALA A 279 15.20 11.52 7.43
C ALA A 279 14.60 12.92 7.66
N LEU A 280 14.83 13.88 6.76
CA LEU A 280 14.30 15.24 6.87
C LEU A 280 12.77 15.26 6.93
N GLY A 281 12.09 14.49 6.08
CA GLY A 281 10.64 14.35 6.14
C GLY A 281 10.15 13.78 7.48
N ALA A 282 10.87 12.79 8.05
CA ALA A 282 10.57 12.26 9.38
C ALA A 282 10.92 13.24 10.53
N LYS A 283 11.83 14.20 10.28
CA LYS A 283 12.22 15.26 11.23
C LYS A 283 11.37 16.53 11.10
N GLY A 284 10.24 16.47 10.41
CA GLY A 284 9.29 17.59 10.33
C GLY A 284 9.73 18.72 9.40
N VAL A 285 10.58 18.43 8.41
CA VAL A 285 10.74 19.35 7.27
C VAL A 285 9.46 19.32 6.45
N ASP A 286 8.96 20.50 6.10
CA ASP A 286 7.72 20.67 5.34
C ASP A 286 8.01 20.97 3.87
N MET A 287 9.03 21.78 3.58
CA MET A 287 9.29 22.28 2.23
C MET A 287 10.77 22.38 1.88
N PHE A 288 11.09 22.12 0.62
CA PHE A 288 12.35 22.47 -0.02
C PHE A 288 12.15 23.71 -0.90
N ASP A 289 13.00 24.71 -0.74
CA ASP A 289 13.03 25.94 -1.54
C ASP A 289 14.38 26.02 -2.24
N ALA A 290 14.40 25.56 -3.49
CA ALA A 290 15.65 25.37 -4.21
C ALA A 290 16.19 26.70 -4.78
N VAL A 291 17.51 26.88 -4.73
CA VAL A 291 18.15 28.06 -5.35
C VAL A 291 18.48 27.88 -6.83
N ASP A 292 18.54 26.62 -7.27
CA ASP A 292 18.88 26.17 -8.63
C ASP A 292 17.90 25.06 -9.05
N PRO A 293 17.75 24.78 -10.36
CA PRO A 293 16.97 23.63 -10.83
C PRO A 293 17.38 22.33 -10.15
N VAL A 294 16.39 21.55 -9.74
CA VAL A 294 16.58 20.31 -8.99
C VAL A 294 16.53 19.13 -9.95
N VAL A 295 17.53 18.26 -9.90
CA VAL A 295 17.60 16.99 -10.62
C VAL A 295 17.80 15.87 -9.61
N LEU A 296 16.73 15.14 -9.33
CA LEU A 296 16.74 13.97 -8.44
C LEU A 296 16.93 12.70 -9.26
N ASN A 297 17.73 11.75 -8.77
CA ASN A 297 17.69 10.38 -9.26
C ASN A 297 16.45 9.64 -8.73
N ALA A 298 16.16 8.44 -9.24
CA ALA A 298 14.94 7.70 -8.88
C ALA A 298 14.92 7.30 -7.39
N ALA A 299 16.08 7.06 -6.77
CA ALA A 299 16.17 6.72 -5.34
C ALA A 299 15.87 7.94 -4.45
N GLN A 300 16.35 9.12 -4.81
CA GLN A 300 16.02 10.38 -4.14
C GLN A 300 14.53 10.70 -4.29
N ALA A 301 13.99 10.52 -5.49
CA ALA A 301 12.56 10.69 -5.75
C ALA A 301 11.71 9.70 -4.93
N ALA A 302 12.09 8.41 -4.89
CA ALA A 302 11.38 7.43 -4.06
C ALA A 302 11.38 7.80 -2.57
N ALA A 303 12.49 8.36 -2.06
CA ALA A 303 12.59 8.83 -0.68
C ALA A 303 11.68 10.05 -0.41
N LEU A 304 11.61 10.99 -1.35
CA LEU A 304 10.71 12.15 -1.29
C LEU A 304 9.23 11.71 -1.29
N ALA A 305 8.86 10.83 -2.23
CA ALA A 305 7.51 10.29 -2.36
C ALA A 305 7.04 9.51 -1.12
N GLY A 306 7.98 9.04 -0.30
CA GLY A 306 7.70 8.33 0.96
C GLY A 306 7.39 9.24 2.14
N ASN A 307 7.48 10.56 1.97
CA ASN A 307 7.22 11.54 3.01
C ASN A 307 6.30 12.67 2.52
N GLY A 308 6.08 13.71 3.34
CA GLY A 308 5.18 14.83 3.03
C GLY A 308 5.86 16.11 2.56
N VAL A 309 7.18 16.09 2.32
CA VAL A 309 7.94 17.29 1.94
C VAL A 309 7.55 17.72 0.52
N THR A 310 7.29 19.02 0.33
CA THR A 310 6.98 19.60 -0.99
C THR A 310 8.11 20.51 -1.49
N PHE A 311 8.13 20.82 -2.78
CA PHE A 311 8.94 21.91 -3.32
C PHE A 311 8.18 23.24 -3.32
N ALA A 312 8.91 24.35 -3.21
CA ALA A 312 8.35 25.69 -3.27
C ALA A 312 7.79 25.99 -4.67
N ALA A 313 6.74 26.81 -4.72
CA ALA A 313 6.14 27.18 -5.99
C ALA A 313 7.13 27.97 -6.87
N GLY A 314 7.42 27.46 -8.07
CA GLY A 314 8.35 28.08 -9.01
C GLY A 314 9.71 27.38 -9.10
N ASP A 315 9.99 26.43 -8.21
CA ASP A 315 11.10 25.49 -8.39
C ASP A 315 10.86 24.66 -9.66
N ASN A 316 11.96 24.28 -10.34
CA ASN A 316 11.93 23.39 -11.49
C ASN A 316 12.60 22.08 -11.12
N VAL A 317 11.79 21.05 -10.92
CA VAL A 317 12.22 19.77 -10.33
C VAL A 317 12.05 18.66 -11.35
N THR A 318 13.16 18.04 -11.70
CA THR A 318 13.23 16.92 -12.64
C THR A 318 13.67 15.65 -11.92
N VAL A 319 12.97 14.54 -12.16
CA VAL A 319 13.48 13.19 -11.83
C VAL A 319 14.21 12.65 -13.05
N ARG A 320 15.53 12.48 -12.96
CA ARG A 320 16.37 11.98 -14.05
C ARG A 320 17.19 10.76 -13.64
N ASP A 321 16.96 9.63 -14.30
CA ASP A 321 17.69 8.38 -14.06
C ASP A 321 17.65 7.47 -15.30
N ALA A 322 18.24 6.28 -15.23
CA ALA A 322 18.03 5.23 -16.22
C ALA A 322 16.56 4.82 -16.24
N GLY A 323 16.00 4.53 -17.43
CA GLY A 323 14.58 4.18 -17.58
C GLY A 323 14.12 3.03 -16.68
N ALA A 324 14.99 2.03 -16.44
CA ALA A 324 14.71 0.92 -15.53
C ALA A 324 14.55 1.36 -14.06
N ASN A 325 15.32 2.36 -13.61
CA ASN A 325 15.21 2.89 -12.25
C ASN A 325 13.94 3.73 -12.08
N ILE A 326 13.57 4.51 -13.11
CA ILE A 326 12.31 5.26 -13.13
C ILE A 326 11.12 4.29 -13.13
N ALA A 327 11.20 3.21 -13.91
CA ALA A 327 10.17 2.16 -13.96
C ALA A 327 9.97 1.44 -12.62
N ALA A 328 10.93 1.50 -11.70
CA ALA A 328 10.81 0.93 -10.36
C ALA A 328 9.94 1.80 -9.41
N LEU A 329 9.66 3.05 -9.75
CA LEU A 329 8.75 3.91 -8.99
C LEU A 329 7.30 3.43 -9.17
N SER A 330 6.61 3.12 -8.09
CA SER A 330 5.19 2.74 -8.15
C SER A 330 4.30 3.89 -8.65
N ALA A 331 3.12 3.56 -9.17
CA ALA A 331 2.12 4.56 -9.58
C ALA A 331 1.77 5.53 -8.44
N THR A 332 1.69 5.04 -7.19
CA THR A 332 1.46 5.88 -6.00
C THR A 332 2.61 6.85 -5.75
N GLN A 333 3.86 6.40 -5.91
CA GLN A 333 5.02 7.29 -5.77
C GLN A 333 5.04 8.35 -6.86
N ILE A 334 4.73 8.00 -8.12
CA ILE A 334 4.64 8.98 -9.22
C ILE A 334 3.58 10.04 -8.91
N SER A 335 2.37 9.65 -8.48
CA SER A 335 1.34 10.61 -8.10
C SER A 335 1.73 11.50 -6.91
N ALA A 336 2.43 10.94 -5.92
CA ALA A 336 2.94 11.71 -4.78
C ALA A 336 3.97 12.76 -5.23
N LEU A 337 4.92 12.37 -6.08
CA LEU A 337 5.96 13.27 -6.61
C LEU A 337 5.35 14.47 -7.34
N ILE A 338 4.36 14.24 -8.19
CA ILE A 338 3.65 15.32 -8.90
C ILE A 338 2.96 16.26 -7.90
N ALA A 339 2.31 15.71 -6.88
CA ALA A 339 1.68 16.52 -5.82
C ALA A 339 2.71 17.29 -4.97
N GLN A 340 3.94 16.80 -4.87
CA GLN A 340 5.05 17.42 -4.17
C GLN A 340 5.81 18.46 -5.00
N GLY A 341 5.39 18.73 -6.25
CA GLY A 341 6.01 19.74 -7.10
C GLY A 341 7.12 19.21 -8.00
N VAL A 342 7.16 17.91 -8.31
CA VAL A 342 7.99 17.40 -9.42
C VAL A 342 7.36 17.75 -10.75
N ASP A 343 8.10 18.47 -11.60
CA ASP A 343 7.63 18.99 -12.88
C ASP A 343 7.88 18.04 -14.05
N LEU A 344 8.99 17.30 -14.03
CA LEU A 344 9.49 16.55 -15.19
C LEU A 344 10.05 15.19 -14.79
N ILE A 345 9.77 14.16 -15.61
CA ILE A 345 10.48 12.88 -15.56
C ILE A 345 11.29 12.70 -16.85
N ASP A 346 12.60 12.52 -16.71
CA ASP A 346 13.57 12.42 -17.81
C ASP A 346 14.32 11.08 -17.73
N ALA A 347 14.08 10.21 -18.71
CA ALA A 347 14.84 8.97 -18.80
C ALA A 347 16.15 9.23 -19.54
N SER A 348 17.28 9.16 -18.83
CA SER A 348 18.63 9.41 -19.39
C SER A 348 19.02 8.57 -20.62
N GLY A 349 18.30 7.46 -20.87
CA GLY A 349 18.44 6.61 -22.05
C GLY A 349 17.44 6.91 -23.19
N ASN A 350 16.68 8.00 -23.09
CA ASN A 350 15.59 8.41 -23.98
C ASN A 350 14.48 7.36 -24.15
N ALA A 351 14.34 6.45 -23.19
CA ALA A 351 13.31 5.42 -23.19
C ALA A 351 12.93 5.04 -21.76
N VAL A 352 11.63 4.90 -21.51
CA VAL A 352 11.08 4.41 -20.23
C VAL A 352 9.98 3.39 -20.51
N ILE A 353 10.02 2.27 -19.78
CA ILE A 353 9.00 1.23 -19.82
C ILE A 353 8.13 1.38 -18.58
N LEU A 354 6.83 1.56 -18.75
CA LEU A 354 5.87 1.78 -17.67
C LEU A 354 4.72 0.78 -17.74
N SER A 355 4.11 0.47 -16.62
CA SER A 355 2.77 -0.12 -16.58
C SER A 355 1.70 0.92 -16.96
N ILE A 356 0.49 0.46 -17.27
CA ILE A 356 -0.65 1.36 -17.55
C ILE A 356 -0.96 2.23 -16.33
N ALA A 357 -0.85 1.67 -15.13
CA ALA A 357 -1.08 2.40 -13.88
C ALA A 357 -0.06 3.54 -13.69
N GLN A 358 1.22 3.29 -13.99
CA GLN A 358 2.27 4.32 -13.92
C GLN A 358 2.07 5.41 -14.99
N ALA A 359 1.77 5.02 -16.23
CA ALA A 359 1.47 5.98 -17.30
C ALA A 359 0.23 6.84 -16.99
N SER A 360 -0.78 6.25 -16.36
CA SER A 360 -1.96 6.99 -15.88
C SER A 360 -1.61 7.94 -14.74
N ALA A 361 -0.71 7.53 -13.83
CA ALA A 361 -0.27 8.33 -12.69
C ALA A 361 0.58 9.54 -13.12
N LEU A 362 1.32 9.45 -14.23
CA LEU A 362 2.01 10.61 -14.84
C LEU A 362 1.01 11.73 -15.21
N GLY A 363 -0.21 11.39 -15.59
CA GLY A 363 -1.24 12.37 -15.93
C GLY A 363 -0.79 13.31 -17.05
N GLN A 364 -0.66 14.60 -16.73
CA GLN A 364 -0.13 15.65 -17.62
C GLN A 364 1.31 16.07 -17.27
N ALA A 365 1.94 15.48 -16.25
CA ALA A 365 3.34 15.77 -15.95
C ALA A 365 4.16 15.35 -17.18
N PRO A 366 4.85 16.29 -17.86
CA PRO A 366 5.56 15.98 -19.07
C PRO A 366 6.67 14.98 -18.75
N THR A 367 6.84 13.97 -19.60
CA THR A 367 8.17 13.40 -19.81
C THR A 367 8.97 14.36 -20.68
N GLN A 368 10.30 14.25 -20.67
CA GLN A 368 11.11 15.08 -21.55
C GLN A 368 10.71 14.86 -23.02
N SER A 369 10.57 15.96 -23.77
CA SER A 369 10.25 15.89 -25.19
C SER A 369 11.34 15.11 -25.93
N GLY A 370 10.97 13.97 -26.52
CA GLY A 370 11.89 13.06 -27.21
C GLY A 370 12.12 11.72 -26.52
N ASP A 371 11.68 11.56 -25.26
CA ASP A 371 11.73 10.25 -24.58
C ASP A 371 10.63 9.33 -25.13
N ALA A 372 11.03 8.14 -25.58
CA ALA A 372 10.09 7.11 -26.00
C ALA A 372 9.46 6.44 -24.77
N ILE A 373 8.16 6.59 -24.59
CA ILE A 373 7.43 5.85 -23.55
C ILE A 373 6.94 4.53 -24.16
N ALA A 374 7.29 3.41 -23.55
CA ALA A 374 6.72 2.10 -23.86
C ALA A 374 5.87 1.62 -22.68
N ILE A 375 4.80 0.90 -22.97
CA ILE A 375 3.98 0.27 -21.93
C ILE A 375 4.26 -1.22 -21.92
N SER A 376 4.59 -1.78 -20.75
CA SER A 376 4.65 -3.23 -20.52
C SER A 376 3.74 -3.59 -19.35
N ASP A 377 2.65 -4.31 -19.64
CA ASP A 377 1.63 -4.70 -18.66
C ASP A 377 1.03 -6.06 -19.05
N ASN A 378 0.16 -6.66 -18.23
CA ASN A 378 -0.54 -7.87 -18.65
C ASN A 378 -1.44 -7.55 -19.85
N GLY A 379 -1.46 -8.42 -20.86
CA GLY A 379 -2.24 -8.22 -22.07
C GLY A 379 -3.73 -8.02 -21.81
N SER A 380 -4.27 -8.61 -20.74
CA SER A 380 -5.66 -8.35 -20.30
C SER A 380 -5.86 -6.93 -19.76
N THR A 381 -4.88 -6.36 -19.05
CA THR A 381 -4.88 -4.95 -18.62
C THR A 381 -4.84 -4.00 -19.82
N ILE A 382 -3.98 -4.30 -20.81
CA ILE A 382 -3.88 -3.53 -22.06
C ILE A 382 -5.19 -3.61 -22.84
N ALA A 383 -5.76 -4.81 -22.98
CA ALA A 383 -7.02 -5.06 -23.67
C ALA A 383 -8.24 -4.38 -22.99
N ALA A 384 -8.15 -4.04 -21.71
CA ALA A 384 -9.20 -3.32 -20.99
C ALA A 384 -9.26 -1.82 -21.34
N LEU A 385 -8.22 -1.26 -21.99
CA LEU A 385 -8.21 0.14 -22.40
C LEU A 385 -9.22 0.41 -23.52
N SER A 386 -10.11 1.37 -23.34
CA SER A 386 -10.98 1.83 -24.43
C SER A 386 -10.18 2.56 -25.52
N ALA A 387 -10.74 2.63 -26.74
CA ALA A 387 -10.13 3.38 -27.85
C ALA A 387 -9.77 4.84 -27.49
N PRO A 388 -10.63 5.63 -26.79
CA PRO A 388 -10.24 6.96 -26.31
C PRO A 388 -9.08 6.96 -25.30
N GLN A 389 -8.95 5.94 -24.46
CA GLN A 389 -7.82 5.83 -23.53
C GLN A 389 -6.52 5.52 -24.27
N ILE A 390 -6.55 4.66 -25.31
CA ILE A 390 -5.39 4.41 -26.17
C ILE A 390 -4.96 5.71 -26.90
N GLN A 391 -5.91 6.51 -27.38
CA GLN A 391 -5.62 7.82 -27.98
C GLN A 391 -4.99 8.80 -26.97
N ALA A 392 -5.43 8.76 -25.71
CA ALA A 392 -4.82 9.56 -24.64
C ALA A 392 -3.36 9.12 -24.38
N LEU A 393 -3.07 7.81 -24.36
CA LEU A 393 -1.70 7.31 -24.28
C LEU A 393 -0.84 7.79 -25.45
N ALA A 394 -1.38 7.76 -26.68
CA ALA A 394 -0.68 8.28 -27.85
C ALA A 394 -0.36 9.79 -27.71
N ALA A 395 -1.30 10.57 -27.17
CA ALA A 395 -1.10 12.00 -26.89
C ALA A 395 -0.09 12.26 -25.78
N GLN A 396 0.10 11.32 -24.85
CA GLN A 396 1.15 11.33 -23.84
C GLN A 396 2.53 10.93 -24.39
N GLY A 397 2.64 10.56 -25.67
CA GLY A 397 3.92 10.16 -26.28
C GLY A 397 4.26 8.67 -26.09
N VAL A 398 3.28 7.83 -25.72
CA VAL A 398 3.46 6.37 -25.79
C VAL A 398 3.72 5.95 -27.24
N THR A 399 4.74 5.14 -27.43
CA THR A 399 5.24 4.69 -28.74
C THR A 399 5.11 3.19 -28.95
N ALA A 400 5.01 2.40 -27.88
CA ALA A 400 4.88 0.95 -27.96
C ALA A 400 4.02 0.37 -26.83
N LEU A 401 3.28 -0.69 -27.11
CA LEU A 401 2.63 -1.57 -26.14
C LEU A 401 3.24 -2.97 -26.23
N ASP A 402 3.47 -3.56 -25.07
CA ASP A 402 4.08 -4.87 -24.87
C ASP A 402 3.25 -5.65 -23.83
N ALA A 403 2.66 -6.76 -24.23
CA ALA A 403 1.94 -7.62 -23.31
C ALA A 403 2.94 -8.55 -22.60
N SER A 404 3.22 -8.28 -21.33
CA SER A 404 4.16 -9.06 -20.49
C SER A 404 3.83 -10.55 -20.31
N ASN A 405 2.65 -11.00 -20.75
CA ASN A 405 2.22 -12.40 -20.79
C ASN A 405 2.19 -12.97 -22.22
N ASP A 406 2.84 -12.29 -23.17
CA ASP A 406 3.01 -12.65 -24.58
C ASP A 406 1.68 -12.86 -25.35
N VAL A 407 0.55 -12.34 -24.83
CA VAL A 407 -0.78 -12.51 -25.43
C VAL A 407 -1.54 -11.19 -25.36
N LEU A 408 -1.95 -10.66 -26.51
CA LEU A 408 -2.67 -9.39 -26.60
C LEU A 408 -3.88 -9.51 -27.54
N ALA A 409 -5.09 -9.40 -26.97
CA ALA A 409 -6.33 -9.41 -27.74
C ALA A 409 -6.96 -8.00 -27.75
N LEU A 410 -7.05 -7.38 -28.92
CA LEU A 410 -7.63 -6.03 -29.10
C LEU A 410 -8.81 -6.06 -30.07
N SER A 411 -9.81 -5.22 -29.87
CA SER A 411 -10.88 -4.99 -30.86
C SER A 411 -10.36 -4.18 -32.04
N MET A 412 -11.10 -4.19 -33.16
CA MET A 412 -10.74 -3.41 -34.34
C MET A 412 -10.67 -1.90 -34.02
N ALA A 413 -11.59 -1.42 -33.17
CA ALA A 413 -11.60 -0.03 -32.70
C ALA A 413 -10.34 0.33 -31.90
N GLN A 414 -9.85 -0.58 -31.06
CA GLN A 414 -8.61 -0.38 -30.31
C GLN A 414 -7.39 -0.36 -31.24
N ILE A 415 -7.30 -1.29 -32.21
CA ILE A 415 -6.21 -1.31 -33.20
C ILE A 415 -6.16 0.00 -34.01
N GLN A 416 -7.32 0.52 -34.45
CA GLN A 416 -7.39 1.80 -35.14
C GLN A 416 -6.95 2.97 -34.25
N ALA A 417 -7.29 2.91 -32.95
CA ALA A 417 -6.91 3.91 -31.97
C ALA A 417 -5.41 3.95 -31.65
N LEU A 418 -4.65 2.87 -31.92
CA LEU A 418 -3.20 2.83 -31.71
C LEU A 418 -2.48 3.93 -32.50
N GLY A 419 -2.96 4.28 -33.70
CA GLY A 419 -2.29 5.25 -34.56
C GLY A 419 -0.82 4.88 -34.78
N GLY A 420 0.10 5.73 -34.30
CA GLY A 420 1.55 5.51 -34.38
C GLY A 420 2.13 4.53 -33.36
N ILE A 421 1.36 4.11 -32.34
CA ILE A 421 1.80 3.15 -31.33
C ILE A 421 2.08 1.79 -31.98
N GLY A 422 3.28 1.25 -31.74
CA GLY A 422 3.68 -0.10 -32.13
C GLY A 422 3.19 -1.16 -31.14
N LEU A 423 3.03 -2.39 -31.61
CA LEU A 423 2.82 -3.57 -30.78
C LEU A 423 4.09 -4.43 -30.80
N ASN A 424 4.42 -5.10 -29.70
CA ASN A 424 5.58 -5.98 -29.66
C ASN A 424 5.35 -7.20 -30.56
N SER A 425 6.25 -7.42 -31.52
CA SER A 425 6.18 -8.57 -32.44
C SER A 425 6.48 -9.93 -31.79
N GLY A 426 6.89 -9.93 -30.52
CA GLY A 426 7.03 -11.16 -29.72
C GLY A 426 5.71 -11.68 -29.16
N ASP A 427 4.68 -10.83 -29.10
CA ASP A 427 3.37 -11.19 -28.54
C ASP A 427 2.53 -11.93 -29.58
N ALA A 428 1.66 -12.84 -29.12
CA ALA A 428 0.56 -13.37 -29.91
C ALA A 428 -0.56 -12.32 -29.95
N ILE A 429 -0.69 -11.62 -31.08
CA ILE A 429 -1.62 -10.50 -31.25
C ILE A 429 -2.87 -10.98 -31.98
N ALA A 430 -4.01 -10.93 -31.27
CA ALA A 430 -5.32 -11.27 -31.82
C ALA A 430 -6.20 -10.03 -31.97
N VAL A 431 -6.98 -9.98 -33.06
CA VAL A 431 -8.12 -9.06 -33.16
C VAL A 431 -9.39 -9.75 -32.70
N ALA A 432 -9.82 -9.46 -31.47
CA ALA A 432 -11.04 -10.01 -30.89
C ALA A 432 -12.22 -9.05 -31.11
N ASP A 433 -13.15 -9.40 -31.99
CA ASP A 433 -14.33 -8.58 -32.31
C ASP A 433 -15.55 -9.44 -32.66
N ALA A 434 -16.72 -8.86 -32.89
CA ALA A 434 -17.88 -9.62 -33.36
C ALA A 434 -17.62 -10.16 -34.79
N GLY A 435 -18.06 -11.37 -35.11
CA GLY A 435 -17.87 -11.98 -36.42
C GLY A 435 -18.44 -11.14 -37.57
N ALA A 436 -19.52 -10.38 -37.31
CA ALA A 436 -20.04 -9.40 -38.26
C ALA A 436 -19.01 -8.30 -38.60
N ALA A 437 -18.28 -7.79 -37.60
CA ALA A 437 -17.22 -6.80 -37.82
C ALA A 437 -16.03 -7.43 -38.57
N LEU A 438 -15.61 -8.63 -38.19
CA LEU A 438 -14.53 -9.36 -38.87
C LEU A 438 -14.86 -9.67 -40.34
N SER A 439 -16.13 -10.00 -40.64
CA SER A 439 -16.58 -10.23 -42.01
C SER A 439 -16.58 -8.95 -42.87
N SER A 440 -16.59 -7.77 -42.25
CA SER A 440 -16.61 -6.48 -42.95
C SER A 440 -15.22 -5.94 -43.29
N LEU A 441 -14.15 -6.65 -42.87
CA LEU A 441 -12.77 -6.24 -43.14
C LEU A 441 -12.49 -6.16 -44.64
N THR A 442 -11.96 -5.02 -45.06
CA THR A 442 -11.48 -4.82 -46.43
C THR A 442 -10.04 -5.29 -46.59
N ALA A 443 -9.58 -5.46 -47.84
CA ALA A 443 -8.17 -5.75 -48.11
C ALA A 443 -7.21 -4.70 -47.51
N SER A 444 -7.66 -3.43 -47.40
CA SER A 444 -6.88 -2.38 -46.75
C SER A 444 -6.80 -2.55 -45.24
N ASP A 445 -7.89 -3.00 -44.61
CA ASP A 445 -7.91 -3.27 -43.17
C ASP A 445 -6.97 -4.44 -42.86
N VAL A 446 -7.07 -5.53 -43.63
CA VAL A 446 -6.17 -6.70 -43.49
C VAL A 446 -4.70 -6.30 -43.63
N ALA A 447 -4.36 -5.49 -44.63
CA ALA A 447 -3.00 -4.99 -44.79
C ALA A 447 -2.53 -4.16 -43.58
N ALA A 448 -3.42 -3.36 -42.98
CA ALA A 448 -3.11 -2.58 -41.78
C ALA A 448 -2.94 -3.48 -40.54
N LEU A 449 -3.77 -4.52 -40.38
CA LEU A 449 -3.64 -5.51 -39.30
C LEU A 449 -2.29 -6.24 -39.39
N VAL A 450 -1.94 -6.74 -40.58
CA VAL A 450 -0.65 -7.42 -40.82
C VAL A 450 0.53 -6.47 -40.57
N ALA A 451 0.42 -5.20 -40.98
CA ALA A 451 1.46 -4.21 -40.70
C ALA A 451 1.63 -3.90 -39.20
N LYS A 452 0.60 -4.15 -38.39
CA LYS A 452 0.65 -4.07 -36.92
C LYS A 452 1.09 -5.37 -36.24
N GLY A 453 1.38 -6.42 -37.01
CA GLY A 453 1.81 -7.72 -36.49
C GLY A 453 0.68 -8.58 -35.93
N VAL A 454 -0.57 -8.36 -36.35
CA VAL A 454 -1.69 -9.23 -35.95
C VAL A 454 -1.49 -10.63 -36.52
N ASP A 455 -1.59 -11.65 -35.66
CA ASP A 455 -1.44 -13.05 -35.99
C ASP A 455 -2.78 -13.73 -36.30
N SER A 456 -3.82 -13.41 -35.52
CA SER A 456 -5.12 -14.06 -35.62
C SER A 456 -6.31 -13.12 -35.46
N LEU A 457 -7.46 -13.59 -35.94
CA LEU A 457 -8.78 -13.01 -35.71
C LEU A 457 -9.53 -13.93 -34.75
N ASP A 458 -10.25 -13.35 -33.81
CA ASP A 458 -11.03 -14.04 -32.79
C ASP A 458 -12.46 -13.47 -32.81
N ALA A 459 -13.42 -14.27 -33.25
CA ALA A 459 -14.82 -13.89 -33.27
C ALA A 459 -15.41 -14.08 -31.87
N ARG A 460 -15.71 -12.99 -31.16
CA ARG A 460 -16.28 -13.05 -29.79
C ARG A 460 -17.65 -13.73 -29.70
N ASP A 461 -18.34 -13.87 -30.82
CA ASP A 461 -19.58 -14.63 -30.99
C ASP A 461 -19.35 -16.07 -31.52
N ASN A 462 -18.08 -16.51 -31.55
CA ASN A 462 -17.55 -17.80 -32.00
C ASN A 462 -17.96 -18.18 -33.44
N ALA A 463 -18.35 -17.20 -34.25
CA ALA A 463 -18.85 -17.47 -35.58
C ALA A 463 -18.59 -16.31 -36.53
N VAL A 464 -18.02 -16.60 -37.69
CA VAL A 464 -17.84 -15.64 -38.78
C VAL A 464 -18.36 -16.23 -40.08
N THR A 465 -19.09 -15.44 -40.87
CA THR A 465 -19.55 -15.86 -42.20
C THR A 465 -18.90 -14.97 -43.25
N LEU A 466 -18.22 -15.59 -44.20
CA LEU A 466 -17.44 -14.95 -45.25
C LEU A 466 -17.94 -15.41 -46.62
N SER A 467 -17.95 -14.50 -47.58
CA SER A 467 -17.90 -14.87 -48.99
C SER A 467 -16.50 -15.36 -49.34
N LEU A 468 -16.39 -16.08 -50.47
CA LEU A 468 -15.09 -16.51 -50.99
C LEU A 468 -14.11 -15.35 -51.16
N ASP A 469 -14.57 -14.21 -51.69
CA ASP A 469 -13.72 -13.02 -51.87
C ASP A 469 -13.23 -12.46 -50.53
N GLN A 470 -14.08 -12.44 -49.50
CA GLN A 470 -13.70 -12.00 -48.15
C GLN A 470 -12.66 -12.95 -47.55
N PHE A 471 -12.89 -14.26 -47.62
CA PHE A 471 -11.96 -15.27 -47.08
C PHE A 471 -10.58 -15.21 -47.75
N VAL A 472 -10.55 -15.03 -49.07
CA VAL A 472 -9.31 -14.84 -49.83
C VAL A 472 -8.62 -13.52 -49.45
N ALA A 473 -9.38 -12.44 -49.25
CA ALA A 473 -8.82 -11.15 -48.85
C ALA A 473 -8.14 -11.16 -47.48
N LEU A 474 -8.52 -12.07 -46.57
CA LEU A 474 -7.86 -12.25 -45.27
C LEU A 474 -6.43 -12.82 -45.38
N GLY A 475 -6.03 -13.33 -46.55
CA GLY A 475 -4.67 -13.78 -46.80
C GLY A 475 -4.26 -14.97 -45.91
N ALA A 476 -3.29 -14.76 -45.03
CA ALA A 476 -2.75 -15.78 -44.14
C ALA A 476 -3.20 -15.62 -42.68
N LEU A 477 -4.02 -14.61 -42.36
CA LEU A 477 -4.51 -14.41 -40.99
C LEU A 477 -5.32 -15.64 -40.53
N ALA A 478 -4.94 -16.22 -39.39
CA ALA A 478 -5.65 -17.35 -38.83
C ALA A 478 -6.92 -16.89 -38.10
N PHE A 479 -7.89 -17.78 -37.94
CA PHE A 479 -8.96 -17.61 -36.96
C PHE A 479 -8.60 -18.36 -35.67
N ALA A 480 -9.18 -17.96 -34.54
CA ALA A 480 -9.05 -18.70 -33.31
C ALA A 480 -9.63 -20.12 -33.49
N SER A 481 -9.03 -21.12 -32.84
CA SER A 481 -9.37 -22.53 -33.08
C SER A 481 -10.80 -22.92 -32.67
N ASP A 482 -11.41 -22.13 -31.80
CA ASP A 482 -12.78 -22.25 -31.32
C ASP A 482 -13.80 -21.47 -32.15
N ASP A 483 -13.36 -20.66 -33.12
CA ASP A 483 -14.24 -20.00 -34.07
C ASP A 483 -14.77 -20.98 -35.11
N LEU A 484 -16.07 -20.87 -35.38
CA LEU A 484 -16.71 -21.52 -36.52
C LEU A 484 -16.67 -20.57 -37.73
N VAL A 485 -15.85 -20.91 -38.71
CA VAL A 485 -15.66 -20.08 -39.91
C VAL A 485 -16.51 -20.63 -41.06
N ARG A 486 -17.58 -19.93 -41.43
CA ARG A 486 -18.41 -20.28 -42.60
C ARG A 486 -17.90 -19.57 -43.84
N ILE A 487 -17.58 -20.34 -44.88
CA ILE A 487 -17.11 -19.85 -46.17
C ILE A 487 -18.15 -20.21 -47.23
N ASN A 488 -18.80 -19.20 -47.80
CA ASN A 488 -19.72 -19.37 -48.91
C ASN A 488 -18.98 -19.17 -50.23
N GLY A 489 -18.93 -20.23 -51.05
CA GLY A 489 -18.54 -20.18 -52.44
C GLY A 489 -19.50 -19.35 -53.30
N THR A 490 -19.41 -19.54 -54.60
CA THR A 490 -20.15 -18.80 -55.61
C THR A 490 -21.04 -19.73 -56.45
N GLY A 491 -21.66 -19.21 -57.51
CA GLY A 491 -22.40 -20.03 -58.47
C GLY A 491 -21.52 -20.58 -59.61
N LYS A 492 -20.20 -20.62 -59.43
CA LYS A 492 -19.21 -21.05 -60.43
C LYS A 492 -18.34 -22.16 -59.81
N GLY A 493 -17.54 -22.82 -60.64
CA GLY A 493 -16.54 -23.77 -60.14
C GLY A 493 -15.46 -23.07 -59.33
N ASP A 494 -15.48 -23.27 -58.02
CA ASP A 494 -14.60 -22.66 -57.05
C ASP A 494 -13.50 -23.61 -56.57
N THR A 495 -12.42 -23.04 -56.03
CA THR A 495 -11.39 -23.79 -55.32
C THR A 495 -11.22 -23.14 -53.96
N ILE A 496 -11.66 -23.85 -52.93
CA ILE A 496 -11.67 -23.38 -51.55
C ILE A 496 -10.84 -24.35 -50.73
N THR A 497 -9.85 -23.81 -50.02
CA THR A 497 -9.05 -24.54 -49.06
C THR A 497 -9.20 -23.81 -47.74
N GLY A 498 -9.79 -24.47 -46.75
CA GLY A 498 -9.88 -23.98 -45.39
C GLY A 498 -8.51 -23.95 -44.71
N ARG A 499 -8.51 -23.69 -43.40
CA ARG A 499 -7.29 -23.46 -42.61
C ARG A 499 -7.21 -24.49 -41.49
N ALA A 500 -6.83 -24.08 -40.29
CA ALA A 500 -6.65 -24.98 -39.14
C ALA A 500 -7.84 -24.90 -38.15
N SER A 501 -8.79 -23.99 -38.39
CA SER A 501 -9.98 -23.79 -37.58
C SER A 501 -11.11 -24.72 -38.04
N ASN A 502 -12.17 -24.88 -37.24
CA ASN A 502 -13.32 -25.67 -37.70
C ASN A 502 -14.13 -24.83 -38.70
N GLU A 503 -14.32 -25.33 -39.92
CA GLU A 503 -14.91 -24.55 -40.99
C GLU A 503 -16.16 -25.19 -41.59
N ILE A 504 -17.10 -24.35 -42.03
CA ILE A 504 -18.23 -24.77 -42.86
C ILE A 504 -18.01 -24.22 -44.26
N ILE A 505 -17.65 -25.10 -45.19
CA ILE A 505 -17.35 -24.73 -46.58
C ILE A 505 -18.54 -25.10 -47.46
N MET A 506 -19.11 -24.11 -48.15
CA MET A 506 -20.20 -24.34 -49.12
C MET A 506 -19.75 -24.08 -50.55
N GLY A 507 -19.73 -25.13 -51.39
CA GLY A 507 -19.48 -24.99 -52.84
C GLY A 507 -20.63 -24.30 -53.59
N LEU A 508 -21.86 -24.50 -53.12
CA LEU A 508 -23.11 -23.99 -53.73
C LEU A 508 -23.41 -24.58 -55.11
N SER A 509 -22.94 -23.97 -56.20
CA SER A 509 -23.21 -24.47 -57.56
C SER A 509 -21.96 -24.30 -58.39
N GLY A 510 -21.53 -25.31 -59.13
CA GLY A 510 -20.25 -25.25 -59.79
C GLY A 510 -19.70 -26.63 -60.03
N ASN A 511 -18.43 -26.74 -60.41
CA ASN A 511 -17.69 -27.98 -60.22
C ASN A 511 -16.56 -27.61 -59.28
N ASP A 512 -16.79 -27.82 -58.00
CA ASP A 512 -16.00 -27.22 -56.94
C ASP A 512 -14.88 -28.15 -56.48
N ARG A 513 -13.81 -27.54 -55.97
CA ARG A 513 -12.72 -28.22 -55.26
C ARG A 513 -12.68 -27.68 -53.86
N LEU A 514 -13.20 -28.44 -52.91
CA LEU A 514 -13.30 -28.05 -51.51
C LEU A 514 -12.33 -28.90 -50.69
N SER A 515 -11.50 -28.25 -49.87
CA SER A 515 -10.62 -28.89 -48.90
C SER A 515 -10.87 -28.25 -47.54
N GLY A 516 -11.18 -29.05 -46.51
CA GLY A 516 -11.34 -28.57 -45.13
C GLY A 516 -10.03 -28.01 -44.59
N GLY A 517 -8.97 -28.81 -44.62
CA GLY A 517 -7.65 -28.37 -44.17
C GLY A 517 -7.29 -29.10 -42.89
N GLY A 518 -7.18 -28.39 -41.78
CA GLY A 518 -7.14 -29.00 -40.44
C GLY A 518 -8.29 -28.45 -39.60
N GLY A 519 -8.80 -29.23 -38.65
CA GLY A 519 -10.01 -28.87 -37.91
C GLY A 519 -11.08 -29.93 -38.11
N ASN A 520 -12.28 -29.73 -37.58
CA ASN A 520 -13.41 -30.61 -37.84
C ASN A 520 -14.36 -29.89 -38.80
N ASP A 521 -14.22 -30.17 -40.10
CA ASP A 521 -14.84 -29.36 -41.13
C ASP A 521 -16.15 -29.93 -41.64
N VAL A 522 -17.04 -29.07 -42.13
CA VAL A 522 -18.30 -29.44 -42.77
C VAL A 522 -18.30 -28.95 -44.21
N LEU A 523 -18.15 -29.88 -45.15
CA LEU A 523 -18.08 -29.60 -46.58
C LEU A 523 -19.43 -29.88 -47.25
N TRP A 524 -20.08 -28.83 -47.72
CA TRP A 524 -21.28 -28.90 -48.54
C TRP A 524 -20.88 -28.82 -50.01
N SER A 525 -20.96 -29.93 -50.74
CA SER A 525 -20.61 -29.96 -52.17
C SER A 525 -21.50 -29.04 -52.99
N GLY A 526 -22.82 -29.19 -52.83
CA GLY A 526 -23.79 -28.39 -53.57
C GLY A 526 -24.17 -29.05 -54.89
N LEU A 527 -24.42 -28.23 -55.91
CA LEU A 527 -24.79 -28.69 -57.25
C LEU A 527 -23.56 -28.77 -58.14
N GLY A 528 -23.40 -29.93 -58.78
CA GLY A 528 -22.46 -30.13 -59.87
C GLY A 528 -21.52 -31.28 -59.57
N LYS A 529 -20.32 -31.26 -60.16
CA LYS A 529 -19.36 -32.36 -60.02
C LYS A 529 -18.19 -31.92 -59.17
N ASP A 530 -18.28 -32.22 -57.88
CA ASP A 530 -17.38 -31.65 -56.89
C ASP A 530 -16.28 -32.63 -56.47
N VAL A 531 -15.17 -32.08 -56.00
CA VAL A 531 -14.05 -32.81 -55.42
C VAL A 531 -13.84 -32.32 -54.00
N LEU A 532 -14.01 -33.22 -53.03
CA LEU A 532 -13.96 -32.92 -51.61
C LEU A 532 -12.76 -33.61 -50.97
N ALA A 533 -12.08 -32.89 -50.10
CA ALA A 533 -11.05 -33.40 -49.20
C ALA A 533 -11.37 -32.88 -47.78
N GLY A 534 -11.44 -33.76 -46.79
CA GLY A 534 -11.63 -33.36 -45.40
C GLY A 534 -10.35 -32.71 -44.88
N GLY A 535 -9.25 -33.45 -45.00
CA GLY A 535 -7.97 -33.08 -44.43
C GLY A 535 -7.74 -33.72 -43.07
N ASP A 536 -7.11 -32.99 -42.15
CA ASP A 536 -6.79 -33.44 -40.81
C ASP A 536 -7.94 -33.15 -39.84
N GLY A 537 -8.59 -34.17 -39.29
CA GLY A 537 -9.56 -34.02 -38.20
C GLY A 537 -10.74 -34.96 -38.35
N ARG A 538 -11.92 -34.56 -37.86
CA ARG A 538 -13.16 -35.33 -38.01
C ARG A 538 -14.11 -34.57 -38.90
N ASP A 539 -14.07 -34.91 -40.18
CA ASP A 539 -14.73 -34.10 -41.20
C ASP A 539 -16.10 -34.65 -41.56
N THR A 540 -16.92 -33.77 -42.12
CA THR A 540 -18.30 -34.06 -42.49
C THR A 540 -18.52 -33.70 -43.94
N PHE A 541 -18.89 -34.70 -44.75
CA PHE A 541 -19.23 -34.51 -46.16
C PHE A 541 -20.75 -34.52 -46.32
N VAL A 542 -21.33 -33.40 -46.74
CA VAL A 542 -22.79 -33.22 -46.80
C VAL A 542 -23.30 -33.33 -48.24
N PHE A 543 -24.15 -34.34 -48.48
CA PHE A 543 -24.87 -34.49 -49.74
C PHE A 543 -26.32 -34.07 -49.57
N SER A 544 -26.66 -32.92 -50.14
CA SER A 544 -27.97 -32.27 -49.96
C SER A 544 -28.69 -31.93 -51.26
N THR A 545 -28.12 -32.31 -52.41
CA THR A 545 -28.68 -32.04 -53.73
C THR A 545 -29.21 -33.31 -54.40
N LYS A 546 -30.09 -33.12 -55.39
CA LYS A 546 -30.67 -34.24 -56.12
C LYS A 546 -29.59 -34.95 -56.93
N LEU A 547 -29.47 -36.26 -56.75
CA LEU A 547 -28.51 -37.08 -57.49
C LEU A 547 -28.70 -37.01 -59.01
N ASP A 548 -27.60 -36.78 -59.73
CA ASP A 548 -27.50 -36.85 -61.19
C ASP A 548 -26.28 -37.69 -61.59
N LYS A 549 -26.48 -38.66 -62.49
CA LYS A 549 -25.41 -39.54 -63.00
C LYS A 549 -24.31 -38.78 -63.75
N ARG A 550 -24.55 -37.53 -64.14
CA ARG A 550 -23.58 -36.66 -64.82
C ARG A 550 -22.77 -35.79 -63.86
N SER A 551 -23.25 -35.63 -62.63
CA SER A 551 -22.73 -34.71 -61.60
C SER A 551 -22.58 -35.50 -60.30
N VAL A 552 -21.55 -36.34 -60.28
CA VAL A 552 -21.23 -37.22 -59.14
C VAL A 552 -19.95 -36.76 -58.50
N ASP A 553 -20.04 -36.51 -57.20
CA ASP A 553 -18.95 -35.97 -56.40
C ASP A 553 -17.87 -37.02 -56.11
N LYS A 554 -16.69 -36.52 -55.73
CA LYS A 554 -15.56 -37.35 -55.33
C LYS A 554 -15.00 -36.88 -54.00
N VAL A 555 -15.10 -37.72 -52.98
CA VAL A 555 -14.37 -37.56 -51.73
C VAL A 555 -13.03 -38.27 -51.86
N THR A 556 -11.93 -37.56 -51.60
CA THR A 556 -10.59 -38.01 -51.96
C THR A 556 -9.82 -38.70 -50.84
N ASP A 557 -10.18 -38.44 -49.58
CA ASP A 557 -9.40 -38.79 -48.40
C ASP A 557 -10.23 -39.35 -47.22
N PHE A 558 -11.53 -39.58 -47.40
CA PHE A 558 -12.45 -40.08 -46.36
C PHE A 558 -11.83 -41.12 -45.42
N ASP A 559 -11.74 -40.80 -44.13
CA ASP A 559 -11.29 -41.67 -43.06
C ASP A 559 -12.49 -42.22 -42.27
N ALA A 560 -12.80 -43.51 -42.48
CA ALA A 560 -13.90 -44.19 -41.79
C ALA A 560 -13.74 -44.29 -40.27
N ALA A 561 -12.58 -43.95 -39.70
CA ALA A 561 -12.42 -43.90 -38.24
C ALA A 561 -12.90 -42.56 -37.64
N ASN A 562 -12.90 -41.48 -38.42
CA ASN A 562 -13.02 -40.11 -37.93
C ASN A 562 -14.13 -39.31 -38.63
N ASP A 563 -14.32 -39.52 -39.93
CA ASP A 563 -15.21 -38.73 -40.77
C ASP A 563 -16.65 -39.25 -40.79
N THR A 564 -17.57 -38.37 -41.17
CA THR A 564 -18.98 -38.72 -41.37
C THR A 564 -19.54 -38.21 -42.69
N ILE A 565 -20.54 -38.92 -43.21
CA ILE A 565 -21.30 -38.54 -44.39
C ILE A 565 -22.72 -38.18 -43.97
N TRP A 566 -23.15 -36.95 -44.28
CA TRP A 566 -24.51 -36.49 -43.97
C TRP A 566 -25.36 -36.50 -45.23
N LEU A 567 -26.57 -37.06 -45.10
CA LEU A 567 -27.52 -37.27 -46.18
C LEU A 567 -28.82 -36.51 -45.89
N GLU A 568 -29.16 -35.53 -46.72
CA GLU A 568 -30.39 -34.73 -46.55
C GLU A 568 -31.66 -35.58 -46.76
N ASN A 569 -32.53 -35.62 -45.75
CA ASN A 569 -33.76 -36.41 -45.76
C ASN A 569 -34.77 -36.00 -46.85
N LYS A 570 -34.70 -34.77 -47.36
CA LYS A 570 -35.52 -34.29 -48.48
C LYS A 570 -35.11 -34.94 -49.80
N ILE A 571 -33.84 -35.29 -49.95
CA ILE A 571 -33.29 -36.01 -51.11
C ILE A 571 -33.44 -37.51 -50.89
N PHE A 572 -32.97 -38.01 -49.76
CA PHE A 572 -32.90 -39.43 -49.41
C PHE A 572 -34.10 -39.88 -48.57
N LYS A 573 -35.31 -39.69 -49.11
CA LYS A 573 -36.58 -39.82 -48.37
C LYS A 573 -36.80 -41.16 -47.66
N LYS A 574 -36.16 -42.23 -48.11
CA LYS A 574 -36.29 -43.57 -47.50
C LYS A 574 -35.49 -43.74 -46.20
N LEU A 575 -34.53 -42.86 -45.94
CA LEU A 575 -33.71 -42.91 -44.72
C LEU A 575 -34.47 -42.41 -43.48
N GLY A 576 -35.66 -41.83 -43.69
CA GLY A 576 -36.52 -41.28 -42.65
C GLY A 576 -36.43 -39.75 -42.59
N SER A 577 -37.38 -39.14 -41.88
CA SER A 577 -37.47 -37.68 -41.71
C SER A 577 -36.93 -37.21 -40.36
N LYS A 578 -36.15 -38.05 -39.68
CA LYS A 578 -35.53 -37.71 -38.39
C LYS A 578 -34.13 -37.18 -38.67
N GLY A 579 -33.75 -36.12 -37.96
CA GLY A 579 -32.49 -35.42 -38.16
C GLY A 579 -32.72 -33.96 -38.53
N SER A 580 -31.72 -33.14 -38.24
CA SER A 580 -31.55 -31.77 -38.74
C SER A 580 -30.06 -31.45 -38.73
N GLU A 581 -29.64 -30.38 -39.39
CA GLU A 581 -28.24 -29.92 -39.37
C GLU A 581 -27.70 -29.74 -37.94
N GLY A 582 -28.49 -29.13 -37.04
CA GLY A 582 -28.13 -28.96 -35.63
C GLY A 582 -28.28 -30.21 -34.76
N GLY A 583 -28.82 -31.31 -35.31
CA GLY A 583 -29.00 -32.57 -34.63
C GLY A 583 -29.08 -33.76 -35.59
N PRO A 584 -27.97 -34.12 -36.26
CA PRO A 584 -27.97 -35.18 -37.27
C PRO A 584 -28.33 -36.53 -36.65
N ALA A 585 -29.30 -37.23 -37.22
CA ALA A 585 -29.75 -38.53 -36.72
C ALA A 585 -28.84 -39.66 -37.24
N ALA A 586 -28.50 -40.63 -36.39
CA ALA A 586 -27.80 -41.83 -36.83
C ALA A 586 -28.62 -42.58 -37.89
N LEU A 587 -27.96 -43.05 -38.96
CA LEU A 587 -28.61 -43.90 -39.95
C LEU A 587 -29.06 -45.20 -39.29
N ASN A 588 -30.26 -45.68 -39.63
CA ASN A 588 -30.68 -47.00 -39.19
C ASN A 588 -29.72 -48.05 -39.75
N LYS A 589 -29.10 -48.86 -38.89
CA LYS A 589 -28.12 -49.88 -39.30
C LYS A 589 -28.65 -50.89 -40.34
N ASN A 590 -29.96 -51.10 -40.39
CA ASN A 590 -30.58 -51.98 -41.37
C ASN A 590 -30.71 -51.31 -42.76
N PHE A 591 -30.36 -50.03 -42.90
CA PHE A 591 -30.44 -49.32 -44.17
C PHE A 591 -29.12 -49.27 -44.93
N PHE A 592 -28.08 -49.88 -44.39
CA PHE A 592 -26.73 -49.82 -44.93
C PHE A 592 -26.11 -51.21 -45.12
N THR A 593 -25.48 -51.42 -46.28
CA THR A 593 -24.69 -52.62 -46.54
C THR A 593 -23.42 -52.32 -47.34
N VAL A 594 -22.40 -53.16 -47.19
CA VAL A 594 -21.17 -53.10 -48.01
C VAL A 594 -21.19 -54.22 -49.04
N GLY A 595 -21.06 -53.89 -50.31
CA GLY A 595 -21.12 -54.85 -51.42
C GLY A 595 -21.40 -54.16 -52.76
N SER A 596 -21.52 -54.94 -53.83
CA SER A 596 -21.75 -54.38 -55.17
C SER A 596 -23.16 -53.84 -55.40
N HIS A 597 -24.14 -54.24 -54.58
CA HIS A 597 -25.57 -53.88 -54.63
C HIS A 597 -26.22 -54.06 -53.24
N ALA A 598 -27.45 -53.57 -53.06
CA ALA A 598 -28.33 -53.88 -51.92
C ALA A 598 -28.53 -55.40 -51.75
N LYS A 599 -28.68 -55.89 -50.51
CA LYS A 599 -28.76 -57.34 -50.19
C LYS A 599 -30.09 -57.78 -49.60
N ASP A 600 -30.78 -56.90 -48.87
CA ASP A 600 -32.12 -57.16 -48.32
C ASP A 600 -33.16 -56.20 -48.91
N LYS A 601 -34.31 -55.94 -48.25
CA LYS A 601 -35.39 -55.09 -48.80
C LYS A 601 -35.29 -53.62 -48.35
N ASN A 602 -34.27 -53.29 -47.56
CA ASN A 602 -34.17 -52.06 -46.80
C ASN A 602 -32.77 -51.45 -46.85
N ASP A 603 -31.82 -52.08 -47.52
CA ASP A 603 -30.49 -51.56 -47.84
C ASP A 603 -30.56 -50.37 -48.82
N TYR A 604 -31.06 -49.23 -48.35
CA TYR A 604 -31.20 -48.01 -49.15
C TYR A 604 -29.87 -47.32 -49.48
N VAL A 605 -28.82 -47.56 -48.70
CA VAL A 605 -27.47 -47.05 -48.95
C VAL A 605 -26.50 -48.23 -49.01
N PHE A 606 -25.64 -48.26 -50.02
CA PHE A 606 -24.57 -49.27 -50.05
C PHE A 606 -23.27 -48.74 -50.65
N TYR A 607 -22.16 -49.30 -50.19
CA TYR A 607 -20.82 -48.98 -50.69
C TYR A 607 -20.18 -50.18 -51.40
N ASP A 608 -19.75 -49.98 -52.65
CA ASP A 608 -18.98 -50.96 -53.43
C ASP A 608 -17.48 -50.71 -53.23
N PRO A 609 -16.77 -51.51 -52.40
CA PRO A 609 -15.36 -51.29 -52.10
C PRO A 609 -14.44 -51.51 -53.30
N ARG A 610 -14.88 -52.27 -54.32
CA ARG A 610 -14.09 -52.55 -55.53
C ARG A 610 -14.14 -51.37 -56.49
N LYS A 611 -15.32 -50.77 -56.65
CA LYS A 611 -15.54 -49.60 -57.49
C LYS A 611 -15.25 -48.27 -56.77
N ALA A 612 -15.17 -48.30 -55.45
CA ALA A 612 -15.00 -47.13 -54.58
C ALA A 612 -16.16 -46.14 -54.73
N LYS A 613 -17.39 -46.64 -54.69
CA LYS A 613 -18.60 -45.86 -54.98
C LYS A 613 -19.68 -46.11 -53.94
N LEU A 614 -20.27 -45.02 -53.45
CA LEU A 614 -21.42 -45.00 -52.56
C LEU A 614 -22.68 -44.81 -53.40
N TYR A 615 -23.71 -45.59 -53.13
CA TYR A 615 -24.95 -45.61 -53.89
C TYR A 615 -26.17 -45.46 -52.97
N TYR A 616 -27.21 -44.83 -53.52
CA TYR A 616 -28.55 -44.83 -52.98
C TYR A 616 -29.47 -45.68 -53.85
N ASP A 617 -30.09 -46.68 -53.25
CA ASP A 617 -31.14 -47.50 -53.86
C ASP A 617 -32.50 -47.13 -53.25
N GLU A 618 -33.34 -46.46 -54.03
CA GLU A 618 -34.63 -45.95 -53.54
C GLU A 618 -35.61 -47.08 -53.14
N ASP A 619 -35.50 -48.27 -53.73
CA ASP A 619 -36.34 -49.41 -53.31
C ASP A 619 -35.68 -50.30 -52.25
N GLY A 620 -34.40 -50.07 -51.96
CA GLY A 620 -33.60 -50.77 -50.96
C GLY A 620 -33.43 -52.27 -51.24
N SER A 621 -33.89 -52.77 -52.39
CA SER A 621 -34.01 -54.19 -52.70
C SER A 621 -33.06 -54.69 -53.79
N GLY A 622 -32.35 -53.75 -54.44
CA GLY A 622 -31.50 -54.01 -55.59
C GLY A 622 -32.27 -54.29 -56.89
N ALA A 623 -33.61 -54.21 -56.86
CA ALA A 623 -34.45 -54.48 -58.03
C ALA A 623 -34.44 -53.31 -59.03
N LYS A 624 -34.34 -52.07 -58.53
CA LYS A 624 -34.12 -50.87 -59.34
C LYS A 624 -32.64 -50.51 -59.42
N ALA A 625 -32.31 -49.75 -60.46
CA ALA A 625 -30.97 -49.23 -60.61
C ALA A 625 -30.69 -48.16 -59.54
N ALA A 626 -29.76 -48.46 -58.64
CA ALA A 626 -29.26 -47.49 -57.68
C ALA A 626 -28.57 -46.31 -58.37
N VAL A 627 -28.60 -45.15 -57.71
CA VAL A 627 -27.95 -43.92 -58.18
C VAL A 627 -26.72 -43.66 -57.33
N GLU A 628 -25.63 -43.27 -57.97
CA GLU A 628 -24.37 -42.97 -57.29
C GLU A 628 -24.53 -41.67 -56.47
N ILE A 629 -24.15 -41.71 -55.20
CA ILE A 629 -24.06 -40.54 -54.33
C ILE A 629 -22.71 -39.86 -54.56
N ALA A 630 -21.63 -40.60 -54.34
CA ALA A 630 -20.27 -40.11 -54.48
C ALA A 630 -19.29 -41.25 -54.73
N SER A 631 -18.14 -40.91 -55.29
CA SER A 631 -16.96 -41.76 -55.29
C SER A 631 -16.11 -41.50 -54.04
N LEU A 632 -15.61 -42.57 -53.42
CA LEU A 632 -14.79 -42.54 -52.21
C LEU A 632 -13.44 -43.24 -52.47
N SER A 633 -12.61 -43.41 -51.44
CA SER A 633 -11.43 -44.28 -51.47
C SER A 633 -11.82 -45.77 -51.56
N LYS A 634 -10.92 -46.63 -52.06
CA LYS A 634 -11.15 -48.08 -52.17
C LYS A 634 -11.01 -48.78 -50.82
N ASN A 635 -11.72 -49.89 -50.65
CA ASN A 635 -11.62 -50.79 -49.48
C ASN A 635 -11.85 -50.12 -48.12
N LEU A 636 -12.65 -49.05 -48.06
CA LEU A 636 -13.07 -48.45 -46.80
C LEU A 636 -13.91 -49.43 -45.98
N LYS A 637 -13.70 -49.43 -44.67
CA LYS A 637 -14.43 -50.29 -43.72
C LYS A 637 -15.69 -49.57 -43.21
N LEU A 638 -16.56 -49.19 -44.14
CA LEU A 638 -17.75 -48.42 -43.79
C LEU A 638 -18.77 -49.23 -42.99
N THR A 639 -19.43 -48.55 -42.07
CA THR A 639 -20.57 -49.02 -41.28
C THR A 639 -21.69 -47.99 -41.32
N ALA A 640 -22.87 -48.33 -40.78
CA ALA A 640 -23.96 -47.36 -40.66
C ALA A 640 -23.61 -46.17 -39.74
N ASP A 641 -22.63 -46.33 -38.84
CA ASP A 641 -22.22 -45.30 -37.89
C ASP A 641 -21.42 -44.17 -38.56
N ASP A 642 -20.98 -44.34 -39.81
CA ASP A 642 -20.31 -43.32 -40.61
C ASP A 642 -21.33 -42.37 -41.27
N PHE A 643 -22.63 -42.69 -41.19
CA PHE A 643 -23.69 -41.94 -41.85
C PHE A 643 -24.61 -41.24 -40.86
N ARG A 644 -24.98 -40.01 -41.19
CA ARG A 644 -26.05 -39.27 -40.51
C ARG A 644 -27.11 -38.81 -41.51
N VAL A 645 -28.33 -38.64 -41.02
CA VAL A 645 -29.45 -38.08 -41.75
C VAL A 645 -29.75 -36.70 -41.17
N ILE A 646 -29.84 -35.69 -42.03
CA ILE A 646 -30.16 -34.30 -41.67
C ILE A 646 -31.46 -33.85 -42.31
#